data_AF-A0A5S3VB24-F1
#
_entry.id   AF-A0A5S3VB24-F1
#
_cell.length_a   1.000
_cell.length_b   1.000
_cell.length_c   1.000
_cell.angle_alpha   90.00
_cell.angle_beta   90.00
_cell.angle_gamma   90.00
#
_symmetry.space_group_name_H-M   'P 1'
#
loop_
_entity.id
_entity.type
_entity.pdbx_description
1 polymer ?
#
loop_
_entity_poly.entity_id
_entity_poly.type
_entity_poly.pdbx_seq_one_letter_code
_entity_poly.pdbx_strand_id
1 'polypeptide(L)'
;MSKQDPYLSREQDKYENPVPSREFILDHIKKVSAKAATFSHLCSDLNVFESERQIAFKRRLRAMERDGQLHFNKFKRYVIPTDDGLVKGRVIGHRDGFGFLVVEGEPKDWFVAKHQMNMVLHGDIVLAKAASRGSGGKVEARIIKVLAGERAPIVGRYFVEHGTAVVVPEDPRITQDIIILPGSENGARHNQMVQVEITQSPSRQMNAVGKVLEVLGDHMAPGMEIEVALRNHDIPHVWPEAVLEQVAKHGEFVEEADKAGRVDLRELPLVTIDGEDARDFDDAVYCERKKSGGWRLWVAIADVSHYVPKGSALDKEAIERGNSVYFPEQVIPMLPKVLSNGLCSLNPEVDRLCMVAEMTVSEAGKLSGYRFCEAIMNSHARLTYTKVHAILQGDEILREQYAAVVPYLTDLQQMYMALKSARQTRGAIEFETVETRFVFNAHRKIESIVPLVRNDAHKLIEECMILANVSAAKLLEKHEAPALYRIHDEPDQEKLSHFRQFLNDLGIESLLPNDPEPKELTAALAQLGDRPEKELIQTMLLRSMKQAVYQADNIGHYGLALSAYAHFTSPIRRYPDLVVHRAIKGILANQGQQTSGAYVYENDEVDRLGEQCSTTERRADDATREVADWLKCEYMQDHVGDEFSGVVSSVTNFGLFVRLDDLQIDGLIHVSNLGQEYYQYDGAKHTLIGEHSHSVYRLGDKLTVTVASVSLDERRVNLVLAGETVPDRYARRRAKPQTKSKQHAPSSVRSQLKAGKIPGKDQQNEQSKPSKKPSKGKKTTPKGKLKKAKSASAEVTKGKAKPKAKKAKAKRPGKNARKRKSTGA
;
A
#
# COMPACT_ATOMS: atom_id res chain seq x y z
N MET A 1 22.84 31.12 -36.06
CA MET A 1 21.62 31.03 -35.22
C MET A 1 20.89 32.36 -35.26
N SER A 2 19.58 32.36 -35.02
CA SER A 2 18.85 33.60 -34.72
C SER A 2 19.26 34.12 -33.33
N LYS A 3 19.42 35.44 -33.18
CA LYS A 3 19.61 36.11 -31.87
C LYS A 3 18.31 36.22 -31.05
N GLN A 4 17.24 35.53 -31.47
CA GLN A 4 15.90 35.59 -30.89
C GLN A 4 15.61 34.48 -29.87
N ASP A 5 16.53 33.51 -29.68
CA ASP A 5 16.42 32.49 -28.63
C ASP A 5 16.92 33.08 -27.29
N PRO A 6 16.05 33.39 -26.32
CA PRO A 6 16.45 34.07 -25.09
C PRO A 6 17.26 33.17 -24.15
N TYR A 7 17.30 31.85 -24.41
CA TYR A 7 18.07 30.88 -23.62
C TYR A 7 19.38 30.47 -24.30
N LEU A 8 19.78 31.13 -25.40
CA LEU A 8 20.95 30.76 -26.19
C LEU A 8 22.24 30.61 -25.34
N SER A 9 22.52 31.55 -24.43
CA SER A 9 23.72 31.49 -23.57
C SER A 9 23.77 30.20 -22.74
N ARG A 10 22.65 29.83 -22.12
CA ARG A 10 22.48 28.61 -21.31
C ARG A 10 22.72 27.32 -22.12
N GLU A 11 22.50 27.36 -23.42
CA GLU A 11 22.77 26.25 -24.33
C GLU A 11 24.23 26.26 -24.83
N GLN A 12 24.85 27.44 -24.98
CA GLN A 12 26.28 27.59 -25.29
C GLN A 12 27.17 27.09 -24.15
N ASP A 13 26.81 27.35 -22.89
CA ASP A 13 27.53 26.87 -21.70
C ASP A 13 27.57 25.32 -21.59
N LYS A 14 26.73 24.62 -22.35
CA LYS A 14 26.54 23.15 -22.27
C LYS A 14 26.95 22.40 -23.53
N TYR A 15 27.12 23.07 -24.67
CA TYR A 15 27.40 22.43 -25.96
C TYR A 15 28.24 23.35 -26.85
N GLU A 16 29.40 22.87 -27.30
CA GLU A 16 30.29 23.58 -28.25
C GLU A 16 29.57 23.99 -29.54
N ASN A 17 28.62 23.16 -30.00
CA ASN A 17 27.77 23.44 -31.15
C ASN A 17 26.29 23.34 -30.74
N PRO A 18 25.70 24.41 -30.18
CA PRO A 18 24.35 24.37 -29.62
C PRO A 18 23.28 24.28 -30.71
N VAL A 19 22.05 24.02 -30.28
CA VAL A 19 20.83 24.04 -31.11
C VAL A 19 19.70 24.75 -30.34
N PRO A 20 18.64 25.24 -31.02
CA PRO A 20 17.56 25.99 -30.36
C PRO A 20 17.02 25.38 -29.07
N SER A 21 16.72 26.21 -28.07
CA SER A 21 16.20 25.80 -26.76
C SER A 21 14.81 25.14 -26.88
N ARG A 22 14.44 24.29 -25.91
CA ARG A 22 13.14 23.59 -25.93
C ARG A 22 11.99 24.60 -25.91
N GLU A 23 12.17 25.63 -25.11
CA GLU A 23 11.27 26.74 -24.85
C GLU A 23 11.05 27.57 -26.13
N PHE A 24 12.12 27.97 -26.81
CA PHE A 24 12.05 28.72 -28.06
C PHE A 24 11.42 27.90 -29.21
N ILE A 25 11.69 26.59 -29.27
CA ILE A 25 11.03 25.68 -30.23
C ILE A 25 9.51 25.64 -29.99
N LEU A 26 9.08 25.49 -28.73
CA LEU A 26 7.65 25.44 -28.39
C LEU A 26 6.96 26.76 -28.72
N ASP A 27 7.54 27.90 -28.33
CA ASP A 27 6.94 29.20 -28.59
C ASP A 27 6.92 29.58 -30.08
N HIS A 28 7.90 29.13 -30.88
CA HIS A 28 7.83 29.26 -32.34
C HIS A 28 6.66 28.45 -32.92
N ILE A 29 6.48 27.21 -32.47
CA ILE A 29 5.37 26.36 -32.94
C ILE A 29 4.01 26.93 -32.52
N LYS A 30 3.87 27.49 -31.31
CA LYS A 30 2.66 28.25 -30.89
C LYS A 30 2.39 29.43 -31.84
N LYS A 31 3.41 30.25 -32.13
CA LYS A 31 3.28 31.45 -32.98
C LYS A 31 2.96 31.12 -34.44
N VAL A 32 3.35 29.94 -34.92
CA VAL A 32 3.11 29.45 -36.30
C VAL A 32 1.88 28.52 -36.39
N SER A 33 1.08 28.40 -35.32
CA SER A 33 -0.04 27.44 -35.13
C SER A 33 -0.90 27.11 -36.37
N ALA A 34 -1.24 28.10 -37.20
CA ALA A 34 -2.01 27.92 -38.44
C ALA A 34 -1.39 26.91 -39.44
N LYS A 35 -0.09 26.61 -39.36
CA LYS A 35 0.61 25.63 -40.23
C LYS A 35 1.62 24.79 -39.43
N ALA A 36 1.13 23.76 -38.74
CA ALA A 36 1.91 22.67 -38.13
C ALA A 36 3.21 22.35 -38.92
N ALA A 37 4.37 22.50 -38.27
CA ALA A 37 5.63 22.73 -38.96
C ALA A 37 6.35 21.44 -39.36
N THR A 38 6.88 21.37 -40.58
CA THR A 38 7.75 20.26 -40.99
C THR A 38 9.17 20.45 -40.43
N PHE A 39 9.97 19.37 -40.36
CA PHE A 39 11.39 19.48 -39.99
C PHE A 39 12.14 20.49 -40.88
N SER A 40 11.84 20.54 -42.18
CA SER A 40 12.49 21.47 -43.11
C SER A 40 12.11 22.93 -42.84
N HIS A 41 10.86 23.21 -42.44
CA HIS A 41 10.43 24.56 -42.08
C HIS A 41 11.10 24.99 -40.77
N LEU A 42 11.07 24.14 -39.73
CA LEU A 42 11.75 24.44 -38.46
C LEU A 42 13.26 24.69 -38.64
N CYS A 43 13.93 23.97 -39.55
CA CYS A 43 15.34 24.24 -39.85
C CYS A 43 15.55 25.58 -40.59
N SER A 44 14.61 25.98 -41.44
CA SER A 44 14.65 27.29 -42.12
C SER A 44 14.39 28.43 -41.14
N ASP A 45 13.25 28.40 -40.44
CA ASP A 45 12.79 29.47 -39.56
C ASP A 45 13.78 29.72 -38.41
N LEU A 46 14.27 28.66 -37.77
CA LEU A 46 15.20 28.75 -36.63
C LEU A 46 16.67 28.85 -37.07
N ASN A 47 16.94 28.98 -38.37
CA ASN A 47 18.27 29.19 -38.96
C ASN A 47 19.27 28.07 -38.63
N VAL A 48 18.87 26.81 -38.88
CA VAL A 48 19.61 25.57 -38.63
C VAL A 48 20.01 24.91 -39.96
N PHE A 49 21.00 25.50 -40.64
CA PHE A 49 21.42 25.08 -42.00
C PHE A 49 22.57 24.06 -42.04
N GLU A 50 23.43 24.04 -41.02
CA GLU A 50 24.57 23.10 -40.94
C GLU A 50 24.12 21.66 -40.69
N SER A 51 24.73 20.69 -41.37
CA SER A 51 24.37 19.27 -41.33
C SER A 51 24.46 18.66 -39.93
N GLU A 52 25.52 18.97 -39.18
CA GLU A 52 25.70 18.50 -37.80
C GLU A 52 24.66 19.10 -36.85
N ARG A 53 24.40 20.42 -36.95
CA ARG A 53 23.33 21.07 -36.20
C ARG A 53 21.96 20.49 -36.54
N GLN A 54 21.69 20.14 -37.81
CA GLN A 54 20.44 19.46 -38.18
C GLN A 54 20.32 18.08 -37.54
N ILE A 55 21.43 17.32 -37.41
CA ILE A 55 21.43 16.04 -36.68
C ILE A 55 21.17 16.26 -35.19
N ALA A 56 21.85 17.22 -34.54
CA ALA A 56 21.64 17.55 -33.13
C ALA A 56 20.23 18.09 -32.84
N PHE A 57 19.71 18.97 -33.70
CA PHE A 57 18.36 19.52 -33.61
C PHE A 57 17.30 18.43 -33.81
N LYS A 58 17.51 17.48 -34.72
CA LYS A 58 16.66 16.29 -34.90
C LYS A 58 16.71 15.34 -33.70
N ARG A 59 17.84 15.25 -32.98
CA ARG A 59 17.91 14.56 -31.67
C ARG A 59 17.12 15.31 -30.59
N ARG A 60 17.19 16.64 -30.53
CA ARG A 60 16.43 17.47 -29.59
C ARG A 60 14.91 17.39 -29.83
N LEU A 61 14.45 17.52 -31.07
CA LEU A 61 13.04 17.34 -31.42
C LEU A 61 12.53 15.94 -31.05
N ARG A 62 13.34 14.89 -31.26
CA ARG A 62 13.02 13.53 -30.79
C ARG A 62 12.99 13.40 -29.27
N ALA A 63 13.82 14.12 -28.53
CA ALA A 63 13.72 14.16 -27.07
C ALA A 63 12.40 14.80 -26.64
N MET A 64 12.07 15.99 -27.16
CA MET A 64 10.78 16.65 -26.92
C MET A 64 9.57 15.77 -27.31
N GLU A 65 9.70 14.91 -28.32
CA GLU A 65 8.68 13.96 -28.77
C GLU A 65 8.60 12.66 -27.91
N ARG A 66 9.62 12.35 -27.11
CA ARG A 66 9.58 11.31 -26.07
C ARG A 66 8.95 11.84 -24.79
N ASP A 67 9.35 13.05 -24.41
CA ASP A 67 8.98 13.71 -23.15
C ASP A 67 7.54 14.26 -23.17
N GLY A 68 6.84 14.16 -24.32
CA GLY A 68 5.45 14.59 -24.50
C GLY A 68 5.26 16.08 -24.81
N GLN A 69 6.34 16.82 -25.07
CA GLN A 69 6.28 18.25 -25.40
C GLN A 69 5.86 18.51 -26.85
N LEU A 70 6.12 17.56 -27.76
CA LEU A 70 5.74 17.62 -29.17
C LEU A 70 5.16 16.28 -29.64
N HIS A 71 4.28 16.32 -30.63
CA HIS A 71 3.82 15.16 -31.38
C HIS A 71 4.21 15.29 -32.87
N PHE A 72 4.89 14.28 -33.42
CA PHE A 72 5.18 14.20 -34.85
C PHE A 72 4.08 13.40 -35.57
N ASN A 73 3.17 14.12 -36.22
CA ASN A 73 1.95 13.53 -36.77
C ASN A 73 2.15 12.82 -38.12
N LYS A 74 1.12 12.08 -38.55
CA LYS A 74 1.11 11.32 -39.82
C LYS A 74 1.41 12.14 -41.09
N PHE A 75 1.29 13.48 -41.03
CA PHE A 75 1.61 14.40 -42.12
C PHE A 75 3.08 14.89 -42.09
N LYS A 76 3.93 14.28 -41.26
CA LYS A 76 5.35 14.64 -41.06
C LYS A 76 5.56 16.06 -40.51
N ARG A 77 4.66 16.48 -39.62
CA ARG A 77 4.66 17.80 -38.98
C ARG A 77 4.73 17.66 -37.46
N TYR A 78 5.46 18.55 -36.81
CA TYR A 78 5.45 18.70 -35.36
C TYR A 78 4.28 19.61 -34.95
N VAL A 79 3.54 19.19 -33.93
CA VAL A 79 2.50 19.97 -33.25
C VAL A 79 2.69 19.87 -31.74
N ILE A 80 2.13 20.82 -31.00
CA ILE A 80 2.01 20.72 -29.54
C ILE A 80 0.77 19.84 -29.26
N PRO A 81 0.83 18.84 -28.35
CA PRO A 81 -0.26 17.87 -28.22
C PRO A 81 -1.63 18.47 -27.86
N THR A 82 -1.66 19.51 -27.02
CA THR A 82 -2.87 20.26 -26.64
C THR A 82 -3.67 20.74 -27.86
N ASP A 83 -2.98 21.18 -28.90
CA ASP A 83 -3.55 21.86 -30.06
C ASP A 83 -4.22 20.88 -31.04
N ASP A 84 -3.89 19.59 -30.95
CA ASP A 84 -4.60 18.48 -31.61
C ASP A 84 -5.52 17.75 -30.61
N GLY A 85 -5.89 18.38 -29.49
CA GLY A 85 -6.76 17.78 -28.46
C GLY A 85 -6.23 16.45 -27.92
N LEU A 86 -4.91 16.29 -27.86
CA LEU A 86 -4.24 15.16 -27.21
C LEU A 86 -3.98 15.52 -25.75
N VAL A 87 -4.41 14.65 -24.84
CA VAL A 87 -4.09 14.74 -23.41
C VAL A 87 -2.93 13.81 -23.07
N LYS A 88 -2.09 14.24 -22.12
CA LYS A 88 -1.10 13.40 -21.45
C LYS A 88 -1.76 12.79 -20.21
N GLY A 89 -1.57 11.51 -19.96
CA GLY A 89 -2.14 10.84 -18.79
C GLY A 89 -1.44 9.53 -18.42
N ARG A 90 -1.70 9.01 -17.23
CA ARG A 90 -1.15 7.75 -16.70
C ARG A 90 -2.18 6.63 -16.80
N VAL A 91 -1.78 5.46 -17.31
CA VAL A 91 -2.64 4.29 -17.49
C VAL A 91 -2.77 3.48 -16.20
N ILE A 92 -3.99 3.38 -15.68
CA ILE A 92 -4.37 2.43 -14.62
C ILE A 92 -4.96 1.17 -15.27
N GLY A 93 -4.34 0.01 -15.05
CA GLY A 93 -4.85 -1.27 -15.56
C GLY A 93 -5.91 -1.87 -14.63
N HIS A 94 -6.81 -2.69 -15.17
CA HIS A 94 -7.76 -3.48 -14.39
C HIS A 94 -7.61 -4.99 -14.66
N ARG A 95 -7.93 -5.83 -13.67
CA ARG A 95 -7.74 -7.29 -13.71
C ARG A 95 -8.47 -8.01 -14.86
N ASP A 96 -9.57 -7.43 -15.33
CA ASP A 96 -10.33 -7.96 -16.47
C ASP A 96 -9.75 -7.54 -17.84
N GLY A 97 -8.70 -6.72 -17.85
CA GLY A 97 -7.97 -6.27 -19.04
C GLY A 97 -8.49 -5.00 -19.69
N PHE A 98 -9.51 -4.33 -19.13
CA PHE A 98 -9.75 -2.90 -19.40
C PHE A 98 -8.84 -2.04 -18.51
N GLY A 99 -8.96 -0.72 -18.61
CA GLY A 99 -8.27 0.20 -17.72
C GLY A 99 -8.90 1.59 -17.71
N PHE A 100 -8.16 2.53 -17.15
CA PHE A 100 -8.48 3.93 -17.02
C PHE A 100 -7.26 4.79 -17.34
N LEU A 101 -7.49 6.05 -17.68
CA LEU A 101 -6.46 7.04 -17.95
C LEU A 101 -6.71 8.24 -17.02
N VAL A 102 -5.83 8.40 -16.03
CA VAL A 102 -5.79 9.59 -15.18
C VAL A 102 -5.19 10.71 -16.01
N VAL A 103 -5.88 11.85 -16.10
CA VAL A 103 -5.44 13.04 -16.81
C VAL A 103 -5.32 14.19 -15.83
N GLU A 104 -4.16 14.84 -15.82
CA GLU A 104 -3.83 15.94 -14.92
C GLU A 104 -4.83 17.10 -15.11
N GLY A 105 -5.54 17.48 -14.03
CA GLY A 105 -6.58 18.52 -14.04
C GLY A 105 -7.99 18.08 -14.49
N GLU A 106 -8.23 16.80 -14.85
CA GLU A 106 -9.57 16.27 -15.11
C GLU A 106 -10.08 15.47 -13.89
N PRO A 107 -11.25 15.79 -13.29
CA PRO A 107 -11.74 15.15 -12.06
C PRO A 107 -12.36 13.75 -12.27
N LYS A 108 -12.30 13.19 -13.49
CA LYS A 108 -12.83 11.86 -13.83
C LYS A 108 -11.93 11.18 -14.85
N ASP A 109 -11.42 10.00 -14.50
CA ASP A 109 -10.61 9.18 -15.38
C ASP A 109 -11.35 8.80 -16.68
N TRP A 110 -10.61 8.77 -17.79
CA TRP A 110 -11.15 8.35 -19.08
C TRP A 110 -11.05 6.82 -19.20
N PHE A 111 -12.13 6.15 -19.60
CA PHE A 111 -12.17 4.70 -19.73
C PHE A 111 -11.32 4.19 -20.89
N VAL A 112 -10.45 3.22 -20.64
CA VAL A 112 -9.57 2.59 -21.63
C VAL A 112 -10.10 1.19 -21.96
N ALA A 113 -10.68 1.04 -23.15
CA ALA A 113 -11.21 -0.25 -23.61
C ALA A 113 -10.12 -1.33 -23.73
N LYS A 114 -10.46 -2.59 -23.47
CA LYS A 114 -9.53 -3.74 -23.45
C LYS A 114 -8.64 -3.89 -24.71
N HIS A 115 -9.15 -3.50 -25.88
CA HIS A 115 -8.37 -3.54 -27.13
C HIS A 115 -7.33 -2.41 -27.24
N GLN A 116 -7.45 -1.33 -26.47
CA GLN A 116 -6.43 -0.28 -26.30
C GLN A 116 -5.37 -0.72 -25.29
N MET A 117 -5.79 -1.35 -24.18
CA MET A 117 -4.90 -1.88 -23.15
C MET A 117 -3.83 -2.84 -23.69
N ASN A 118 -4.10 -3.58 -24.77
CA ASN A 118 -3.11 -4.43 -25.45
C ASN A 118 -1.89 -3.67 -26.04
N MET A 119 -1.88 -2.33 -26.03
CA MET A 119 -0.78 -1.49 -26.54
C MET A 119 0.00 -0.77 -25.44
N VAL A 120 -0.33 -1.03 -24.18
CA VAL A 120 0.22 -0.40 -22.97
C VAL A 120 0.33 -1.41 -21.84
N LEU A 121 0.95 -1.03 -20.72
CA LEU A 121 0.86 -1.72 -19.44
C LEU A 121 0.41 -0.71 -18.36
N HIS A 122 0.10 -1.18 -17.17
CA HIS A 122 -0.12 -0.28 -16.03
C HIS A 122 1.13 0.57 -15.77
N GLY A 123 0.92 1.84 -15.39
CA GLY A 123 1.98 2.81 -15.11
C GLY A 123 2.46 3.58 -16.34
N ASP A 124 2.11 3.15 -17.57
CA ASP A 124 2.52 3.88 -18.78
C ASP A 124 1.95 5.30 -18.81
N ILE A 125 2.81 6.28 -19.10
CA ILE A 125 2.40 7.63 -19.45
C ILE A 125 2.20 7.69 -20.96
N VAL A 126 1.03 8.17 -21.40
CA VAL A 126 0.62 8.14 -22.81
C VAL A 126 0.09 9.48 -23.28
N LEU A 127 0.13 9.68 -24.60
CA LEU A 127 -0.75 10.63 -25.30
C LEU A 127 -2.00 9.89 -25.77
N ALA A 128 -3.17 10.41 -25.43
CA ALA A 128 -4.47 9.88 -25.80
C ALA A 128 -5.40 10.97 -26.34
N LYS A 129 -6.48 10.57 -27.01
CA LYS A 129 -7.55 11.46 -27.49
C LYS A 129 -8.91 10.91 -27.08
N ALA A 130 -9.86 11.80 -26.78
CA ALA A 130 -11.24 11.39 -26.52
C ALA A 130 -11.81 10.71 -27.79
N ALA A 131 -12.18 9.44 -27.67
CA ALA A 131 -12.77 8.64 -28.74
C ALA A 131 -14.28 8.85 -28.84
N SER A 132 -14.92 8.97 -27.68
CA SER A 132 -16.32 9.32 -27.49
C SER A 132 -16.48 10.08 -26.15
N ARG A 133 -17.50 10.95 -26.06
CA ARG A 133 -17.97 11.56 -24.81
C ARG A 133 -19.42 11.14 -24.61
N GLY A 134 -19.68 10.30 -23.62
CA GLY A 134 -21.01 9.81 -23.28
C GLY A 134 -21.75 10.71 -22.28
N SER A 135 -23.02 10.37 -22.01
CA SER A 135 -23.79 11.02 -20.95
C SER A 135 -23.13 10.83 -19.56
N GLY A 136 -23.34 11.77 -18.65
CA GLY A 136 -22.74 11.78 -17.31
C GLY A 136 -21.24 12.09 -17.25
N GLY A 137 -20.64 12.53 -18.36
CA GLY A 137 -19.22 12.90 -18.44
C GLY A 137 -18.26 11.72 -18.60
N LYS A 138 -18.74 10.52 -18.95
CA LYS A 138 -17.88 9.36 -19.23
C LYS A 138 -17.17 9.56 -20.58
N VAL A 139 -15.84 9.65 -20.56
CA VAL A 139 -15.00 9.77 -21.76
C VAL A 139 -14.33 8.43 -22.06
N GLU A 140 -14.33 8.00 -23.31
CA GLU A 140 -13.52 6.85 -23.76
C GLU A 140 -12.17 7.35 -24.30
N ALA A 141 -11.06 6.79 -23.81
CA ALA A 141 -9.71 7.12 -24.26
C ALA A 141 -9.27 6.23 -25.43
N ARG A 142 -8.88 6.85 -26.55
CA ARG A 142 -8.08 6.21 -27.61
C ARG A 142 -6.62 6.57 -27.41
N ILE A 143 -5.78 5.58 -27.18
CA ILE A 143 -4.34 5.74 -27.00
C ILE A 143 -3.69 5.99 -28.36
N ILE A 144 -2.86 7.03 -28.45
CA ILE A 144 -2.19 7.45 -29.68
C ILE A 144 -0.71 7.07 -29.66
N LYS A 145 -0.03 7.26 -28.52
CA LYS A 145 1.40 6.97 -28.37
C LYS A 145 1.77 6.77 -26.89
N VAL A 146 2.62 5.79 -26.58
CA VAL A 146 3.30 5.70 -25.29
C VAL A 146 4.47 6.69 -25.26
N LEU A 147 4.57 7.48 -24.20
CA LEU A 147 5.70 8.38 -23.97
C LEU A 147 6.84 7.60 -23.31
N ALA A 148 8.08 7.93 -23.67
CA ALA A 148 9.23 7.20 -23.16
C ALA A 148 9.73 7.85 -21.87
N GLY A 149 9.20 7.38 -20.74
CA GLY A 149 9.72 7.65 -19.40
C GLY A 149 10.45 6.44 -18.82
N GLU A 150 11.19 6.65 -17.74
CA GLU A 150 11.63 5.57 -16.88
C GLU A 150 10.42 4.96 -16.18
N ARG A 151 10.35 3.63 -16.11
CA ARG A 151 9.28 2.90 -15.42
C ARG A 151 9.90 1.99 -14.37
N ALA A 152 9.25 1.90 -13.21
CA ALA A 152 9.54 0.88 -12.22
C ALA A 152 9.63 -0.52 -12.87
N PRO A 153 10.68 -1.31 -12.57
CA PRO A 153 10.79 -2.69 -13.02
C PRO A 153 9.69 -3.59 -12.44
N ILE A 154 9.06 -4.40 -13.28
CA ILE A 154 7.89 -5.21 -12.91
C ILE A 154 8.32 -6.50 -12.20
N VAL A 155 7.68 -6.84 -11.09
CA VAL A 155 7.82 -8.14 -10.43
C VAL A 155 6.86 -9.17 -11.03
N GLY A 156 7.36 -10.39 -11.23
CA GLY A 156 6.55 -11.51 -11.67
C GLY A 156 7.24 -12.86 -11.53
N ARG A 157 6.48 -13.93 -11.69
CA ARG A 157 7.01 -15.30 -11.68
C ARG A 157 7.52 -15.68 -13.07
N TYR A 158 8.76 -16.18 -13.10
CA TYR A 158 9.46 -16.61 -14.31
C TYR A 158 9.11 -18.05 -14.67
N PHE A 159 8.74 -18.27 -15.93
CA PHE A 159 8.38 -19.58 -16.47
C PHE A 159 9.08 -19.83 -17.81
N VAL A 160 9.12 -21.10 -18.20
CA VAL A 160 9.68 -21.55 -19.48
C VAL A 160 8.70 -22.55 -20.10
N GLU A 161 8.10 -22.18 -21.23
CA GLU A 161 7.15 -23.01 -21.98
C GLU A 161 7.66 -23.21 -23.41
N HIS A 162 7.71 -24.47 -23.85
CA HIS A 162 8.10 -24.86 -25.22
C HIS A 162 9.45 -24.29 -25.75
N GLY A 163 10.31 -23.76 -24.86
CA GLY A 163 11.59 -23.12 -25.19
C GLY A 163 11.56 -21.59 -25.17
N THR A 164 10.41 -20.96 -24.95
CA THR A 164 10.25 -19.53 -24.72
C THR A 164 10.24 -19.24 -23.22
N ALA A 165 11.01 -18.24 -22.78
CA ALA A 165 10.94 -17.72 -21.42
C ALA A 165 9.90 -16.60 -21.32
N VAL A 166 9.06 -16.64 -20.28
CA VAL A 166 8.04 -15.63 -20.01
C VAL A 166 7.99 -15.30 -18.51
N VAL A 167 7.68 -14.06 -18.18
CA VAL A 167 7.38 -13.62 -16.82
C VAL A 167 5.92 -13.22 -16.75
N VAL A 168 5.19 -13.82 -15.81
CA VAL A 168 3.81 -13.45 -15.50
C VAL A 168 3.84 -12.44 -14.36
N PRO A 169 3.45 -11.16 -14.58
CA PRO A 169 3.40 -10.16 -13.52
C PRO A 169 2.52 -10.60 -12.35
N GLU A 170 2.96 -10.32 -11.12
CA GLU A 170 2.15 -10.55 -9.93
C GLU A 170 1.01 -9.53 -9.82
N ASP A 171 1.29 -8.26 -10.12
CA ASP A 171 0.27 -7.21 -10.21
C ASP A 171 -0.86 -7.61 -11.18
N PRO A 172 -2.11 -7.81 -10.69
CA PRO A 172 -3.24 -8.20 -11.53
C PRO A 172 -3.66 -7.10 -12.53
N ARG A 173 -3.26 -5.84 -12.33
CA ARG A 173 -3.50 -4.73 -13.27
C ARG A 173 -2.73 -4.91 -14.59
N ILE A 174 -1.65 -5.72 -14.59
CA ILE A 174 -0.81 -5.98 -15.76
C ILE A 174 -1.18 -7.35 -16.38
N THR A 175 -2.31 -7.40 -17.09
CA THR A 175 -2.89 -8.66 -17.62
C THR A 175 -2.16 -9.28 -18.82
N GLN A 176 -0.99 -8.75 -19.21
CA GLN A 176 -0.14 -9.28 -20.28
C GLN A 176 1.08 -10.00 -19.69
N ASP A 177 1.57 -11.02 -20.38
CA ASP A 177 2.75 -11.79 -19.97
C ASP A 177 3.99 -11.25 -20.71
N ILE A 178 5.08 -11.00 -19.99
CA ILE A 178 6.30 -10.38 -20.53
C ILE A 178 7.19 -11.45 -21.13
N ILE A 179 7.59 -11.29 -22.39
CA ILE A 179 8.51 -12.23 -23.05
C ILE A 179 9.95 -11.90 -22.63
N ILE A 180 10.71 -12.91 -22.20
CA ILE A 180 12.15 -12.80 -21.95
C ILE A 180 12.89 -13.44 -23.12
N LEU A 181 13.81 -12.70 -23.75
CA LEU A 181 14.60 -13.23 -24.87
C LEU A 181 15.78 -14.08 -24.37
N PRO A 182 16.23 -15.09 -25.16
CA PRO A 182 17.40 -15.89 -24.81
C PRO A 182 18.65 -15.04 -24.52
N GLY A 183 19.29 -15.28 -23.39
CA GLY A 183 20.41 -14.48 -22.87
C GLY A 183 20.02 -13.30 -21.98
N SER A 184 18.72 -13.03 -21.79
CA SER A 184 18.19 -11.96 -20.91
C SER A 184 17.54 -12.50 -19.62
N GLU A 185 17.77 -13.76 -19.27
CA GLU A 185 17.15 -14.46 -18.13
C GLU A 185 17.84 -14.20 -16.78
N ASN A 186 19.04 -13.62 -16.78
CA ASN A 186 19.93 -13.43 -15.62
C ASN A 186 20.02 -14.64 -14.65
N GLY A 187 20.00 -15.86 -15.20
CA GLY A 187 20.08 -17.11 -14.42
C GLY A 187 18.78 -17.56 -13.75
N ALA A 188 17.66 -16.87 -13.98
CA ALA A 188 16.34 -17.22 -13.45
C ALA A 188 15.91 -18.65 -13.79
N ARG A 189 15.28 -19.33 -12.82
CA ARG A 189 14.77 -20.70 -12.97
C ARG A 189 13.25 -20.70 -12.95
N HIS A 190 12.67 -21.74 -13.55
CA HIS A 190 11.22 -21.94 -13.61
C HIS A 190 10.57 -21.86 -12.21
N ASN A 191 9.52 -21.07 -12.09
CA ASN A 191 8.75 -20.76 -10.88
C ASN A 191 9.49 -19.94 -9.79
N GLN A 192 10.56 -19.23 -10.16
CA GLN A 192 11.18 -18.21 -9.31
C GLN A 192 10.54 -16.84 -9.51
N MET A 193 10.56 -16.01 -8.47
CA MET A 193 10.17 -14.61 -8.54
C MET A 193 11.33 -13.78 -9.08
N VAL A 194 11.05 -12.90 -10.04
CA VAL A 194 12.05 -12.06 -10.71
C VAL A 194 11.57 -10.62 -10.86
N GLN A 195 12.52 -9.69 -10.95
CA GLN A 195 12.28 -8.30 -11.32
C GLN A 195 12.70 -8.07 -12.78
N VAL A 196 11.87 -7.40 -13.58
CA VAL A 196 12.02 -7.28 -15.04
C VAL A 196 11.96 -5.83 -15.51
N GLU A 197 12.99 -5.39 -16.24
CA GLU A 197 12.95 -4.13 -16.99
C GLU A 197 12.30 -4.37 -18.36
N ILE A 198 11.35 -3.51 -18.75
CA ILE A 198 10.71 -3.56 -20.07
C ILE A 198 11.61 -2.92 -21.12
N THR A 199 12.30 -3.75 -21.90
CA THR A 199 13.14 -3.32 -23.02
C THR A 199 12.34 -2.93 -24.27
N GLN A 200 11.11 -3.44 -24.39
CA GLN A 200 10.16 -3.08 -25.46
C GLN A 200 8.73 -3.10 -24.94
N SER A 201 8.05 -1.94 -24.96
CA SER A 201 6.62 -1.81 -24.67
C SER A 201 5.77 -2.72 -25.58
N PRO A 202 4.59 -3.18 -25.12
CA PRO A 202 3.73 -4.02 -25.94
C PRO A 202 3.16 -3.26 -27.14
N SER A 203 2.59 -4.02 -28.07
CA SER A 203 1.92 -3.50 -29.25
C SER A 203 0.73 -4.38 -29.61
N ARG A 204 -0.12 -3.88 -30.52
CA ARG A 204 -1.33 -4.59 -30.99
C ARG A 204 -1.08 -6.00 -31.57
N GLN A 205 0.18 -6.37 -31.86
CA GLN A 205 0.58 -7.67 -32.42
C GLN A 205 1.59 -8.44 -31.57
N MET A 206 2.15 -7.85 -30.51
CA MET A 206 3.22 -8.45 -29.70
C MET A 206 3.11 -8.00 -28.24
N ASN A 207 3.23 -8.94 -27.31
CA ASN A 207 3.41 -8.64 -25.88
C ASN A 207 4.69 -7.81 -25.65
N ALA A 208 4.81 -7.25 -24.44
CA ALA A 208 6.02 -6.60 -23.98
C ALA A 208 7.22 -7.58 -23.96
N VAL A 209 8.41 -7.06 -24.24
CA VAL A 209 9.67 -7.80 -24.11
C VAL A 209 10.51 -7.16 -23.00
N GLY A 210 11.09 -7.98 -22.14
CA GLY A 210 11.92 -7.53 -21.03
C GLY A 210 13.20 -8.33 -20.83
N LYS A 211 14.02 -7.85 -19.91
CA LYS A 211 15.20 -8.52 -19.37
C LYS A 211 15.04 -8.67 -17.86
N VAL A 212 15.47 -9.80 -17.31
CA VAL A 212 15.53 -9.97 -15.85
C VAL A 212 16.67 -9.10 -15.31
N LEU A 213 16.35 -8.22 -14.36
CA LEU A 213 17.34 -7.48 -13.57
C LEU A 213 17.84 -8.33 -12.42
N GLU A 214 16.91 -8.88 -11.64
CA GLU A 214 17.18 -9.57 -10.38
C GLU A 214 16.32 -10.84 -10.25
N VAL A 215 16.88 -11.87 -9.62
CA VAL A 215 16.16 -13.08 -9.22
C VAL A 215 15.95 -12.99 -7.71
N LEU A 216 14.73 -12.62 -7.29
CA LEU A 216 14.39 -12.38 -5.89
C LEU A 216 14.43 -13.67 -5.05
N GLY A 217 14.11 -14.81 -5.67
CA GLY A 217 14.15 -16.12 -5.03
C GLY A 217 13.00 -17.03 -5.46
N ASP A 218 12.68 -18.02 -4.63
CA ASP A 218 11.54 -18.91 -4.89
C ASP A 218 10.23 -18.23 -4.41
N HIS A 219 9.16 -18.33 -5.21
CA HIS A 219 7.87 -17.64 -4.98
C HIS A 219 7.13 -17.94 -3.65
N MET A 220 7.63 -18.87 -2.83
CA MET A 220 7.10 -19.26 -1.51
C MET A 220 8.16 -19.15 -0.41
N ALA A 221 9.22 -18.37 -0.63
CA ALA A 221 10.19 -18.02 0.42
C ALA A 221 9.57 -17.00 1.38
N PRO A 222 9.68 -17.14 2.72
CA PRO A 222 9.14 -16.16 3.66
C PRO A 222 9.75 -14.76 3.44
N GLY A 223 8.90 -13.73 3.44
CA GLY A 223 9.29 -12.35 3.11
C GLY A 223 9.12 -12.01 1.61
N MET A 224 8.89 -12.99 0.74
CA MET A 224 8.65 -12.74 -0.70
C MET A 224 7.38 -11.91 -0.93
N GLU A 225 6.36 -12.11 -0.11
CA GLU A 225 5.14 -11.32 -0.08
C GLU A 225 5.40 -9.83 0.19
N ILE A 226 6.36 -9.50 1.06
CA ILE A 226 6.79 -8.12 1.33
C ILE A 226 7.59 -7.57 0.15
N GLU A 227 8.58 -8.32 -0.36
CA GLU A 227 9.40 -7.91 -1.51
C GLU A 227 8.55 -7.67 -2.78
N VAL A 228 7.47 -8.43 -2.97
CA VAL A 228 6.46 -8.22 -4.01
C VAL A 228 5.64 -6.96 -3.73
N ALA A 229 5.10 -6.79 -2.52
CA ALA A 229 4.28 -5.63 -2.17
C ALA A 229 5.04 -4.29 -2.32
N LEU A 230 6.28 -4.22 -1.84
CA LEU A 230 7.14 -3.04 -1.95
C LEU A 230 7.32 -2.55 -3.39
N ARG A 231 7.40 -3.49 -4.35
CA ARG A 231 7.59 -3.19 -5.77
C ARG A 231 6.27 -3.06 -6.55
N ASN A 232 5.18 -3.71 -6.11
CA ASN A 232 3.84 -3.53 -6.71
C ASN A 232 3.22 -2.15 -6.41
N HIS A 233 3.63 -1.53 -5.30
CA HIS A 233 3.11 -0.25 -4.81
C HIS A 233 4.11 0.91 -4.93
N ASP A 234 5.27 0.72 -5.55
CA ASP A 234 6.34 1.72 -5.67
C ASP A 234 6.70 2.37 -4.30
N ILE A 235 7.02 1.54 -3.29
CA ILE A 235 7.42 1.97 -1.95
C ILE A 235 8.95 2.11 -1.87
N PRO A 236 9.51 3.29 -1.53
CA PRO A 236 10.95 3.47 -1.35
C PRO A 236 11.45 2.69 -0.13
N HIS A 237 12.40 1.77 -0.37
CA HIS A 237 12.98 0.90 0.67
C HIS A 237 14.51 0.95 0.69
N VAL A 238 15.16 1.08 -0.47
CA VAL A 238 16.60 1.32 -0.60
C VAL A 238 16.94 2.77 -0.20
N TRP A 239 18.06 2.99 0.50
CA TRP A 239 18.53 4.33 0.86
C TRP A 239 19.43 4.91 -0.25
N PRO A 240 19.23 6.17 -0.70
CA PRO A 240 20.16 6.86 -1.58
C PRO A 240 21.53 7.10 -0.92
N GLU A 241 22.61 7.06 -1.71
CA GLU A 241 23.98 7.27 -1.20
C GLU A 241 24.12 8.61 -0.44
N ALA A 242 23.53 9.69 -0.96
CA ALA A 242 23.54 11.00 -0.31
C ALA A 242 22.84 11.02 1.08
N VAL A 243 21.93 10.08 1.34
CA VAL A 243 21.33 9.89 2.68
C VAL A 243 22.31 9.17 3.61
N LEU A 244 23.03 8.17 3.10
CA LEU A 244 24.07 7.46 3.86
C LEU A 244 25.24 8.40 4.20
N GLU A 245 25.70 9.21 3.24
CA GLU A 245 26.71 10.27 3.44
C GLU A 245 26.26 11.38 4.42
N GLN A 246 24.95 11.66 4.51
CA GLN A 246 24.42 12.59 5.50
C GLN A 246 24.40 11.94 6.90
N VAL A 247 23.89 10.71 7.01
CA VAL A 247 23.76 10.00 8.30
C VAL A 247 25.09 9.61 8.92
N ALA A 248 26.11 9.27 8.11
CA ALA A 248 27.45 8.90 8.57
C ALA A 248 28.21 10.02 9.33
N LYS A 249 27.63 11.22 9.43
CA LYS A 249 28.17 12.36 10.18
C LYS A 249 27.64 12.45 11.61
N HIS A 250 26.56 11.74 11.93
CA HIS A 250 25.94 11.79 13.26
C HIS A 250 26.61 10.82 14.24
N GLY A 251 26.82 11.27 15.48
CA GLY A 251 27.23 10.43 16.60
C GLY A 251 26.07 9.63 17.22
N GLU A 252 26.38 8.90 18.30
CA GLU A 252 25.40 8.11 19.08
C GLU A 252 24.65 8.96 20.14
N PHE A 253 25.24 10.10 20.52
CA PHE A 253 24.76 11.00 21.58
C PHE A 253 24.56 12.42 21.04
N VAL A 254 23.70 13.18 21.71
CA VAL A 254 23.45 14.61 21.45
C VAL A 254 24.72 15.41 21.75
N GLU A 255 25.17 16.24 20.81
CA GLU A 255 26.34 17.11 21.01
C GLU A 255 26.02 18.24 22.00
N GLU A 256 26.98 18.60 22.86
CA GLU A 256 26.81 19.65 23.87
C GLU A 256 26.42 21.02 23.28
N ALA A 257 26.79 21.28 22.02
CA ALA A 257 26.38 22.48 21.29
C ALA A 257 24.86 22.55 21.05
N ASP A 258 24.22 21.43 20.71
CA ASP A 258 22.80 21.36 20.38
C ASP A 258 21.88 21.43 21.63
N LYS A 259 22.47 21.22 22.81
CA LYS A 259 21.81 21.40 24.12
C LYS A 259 21.64 22.89 24.49
N ALA A 260 22.47 23.77 23.93
CA ALA A 260 22.51 25.18 24.32
C ALA A 260 21.23 25.95 23.93
N GLY A 261 20.70 26.76 24.85
CA GLY A 261 19.51 27.60 24.64
C GLY A 261 18.17 26.87 24.77
N ARG A 262 18.16 25.54 24.96
CA ARG A 262 16.95 24.74 25.17
C ARG A 262 16.47 24.78 26.63
N VAL A 263 15.20 24.47 26.86
CA VAL A 263 14.65 24.26 28.21
C VAL A 263 15.16 22.93 28.77
N ASP A 264 15.74 22.92 29.96
CA ASP A 264 16.18 21.69 30.63
C ASP A 264 15.01 21.02 31.36
N LEU A 265 14.67 19.81 30.93
CA LEU A 265 13.64 18.94 31.52
C LEU A 265 14.22 17.58 31.92
N ARG A 266 15.54 17.44 32.07
CA ARG A 266 16.19 16.16 32.40
C ARG A 266 15.87 15.64 33.80
N GLU A 267 15.50 16.51 34.72
CA GLU A 267 14.99 16.19 36.06
C GLU A 267 13.45 16.00 36.11
N LEU A 268 12.76 16.14 34.97
CA LEU A 268 11.30 15.94 34.89
C LEU A 268 11.02 14.44 34.65
N PRO A 269 10.15 13.75 35.44
CA PRO A 269 9.87 12.31 35.31
C PRO A 269 9.09 11.87 34.05
N LEU A 270 9.56 12.29 32.87
CA LEU A 270 9.06 11.89 31.55
C LEU A 270 9.34 10.39 31.32
N VAL A 271 8.33 9.67 30.83
CA VAL A 271 8.41 8.24 30.49
C VAL A 271 7.85 7.97 29.09
N THR A 272 8.38 6.96 28.40
CA THR A 272 7.78 6.44 27.14
C THR A 272 6.95 5.19 27.44
N ILE A 273 5.83 5.00 26.73
CA ILE A 273 4.87 3.92 26.98
C ILE A 273 4.46 3.31 25.63
N ASP A 274 5.11 2.21 25.27
CA ASP A 274 5.08 1.69 23.90
C ASP A 274 4.62 0.23 23.79
N GLY A 275 4.51 -0.29 22.57
CA GLY A 275 4.45 -1.73 22.33
C GLY A 275 5.79 -2.40 22.65
N GLU A 276 5.77 -3.66 23.08
CA GLU A 276 6.96 -4.46 23.43
C GLU A 276 8.02 -4.44 22.32
N ASP A 277 7.59 -4.50 21.06
CA ASP A 277 8.43 -4.58 19.86
C ASP A 277 8.91 -3.22 19.31
N ALA A 278 8.34 -2.10 19.77
CA ALA A 278 8.69 -0.75 19.30
C ALA A 278 10.13 -0.35 19.69
N ARG A 279 10.80 0.42 18.82
CA ARG A 279 12.21 0.85 18.99
C ARG A 279 12.45 2.32 18.57
N ASP A 280 11.36 3.01 18.26
CA ASP A 280 11.24 4.29 17.58
C ASP A 280 10.30 5.17 18.43
N PHE A 281 10.79 5.56 19.62
CA PHE A 281 9.98 6.24 20.64
C PHE A 281 9.82 7.73 20.27
N ASP A 282 8.72 8.04 19.58
CA ASP A 282 8.36 9.40 19.15
C ASP A 282 8.01 10.31 20.34
N ASP A 283 7.32 9.80 21.36
CA ASP A 283 6.69 10.59 22.42
C ASP A 283 7.00 10.11 23.86
N ALA A 284 7.05 11.08 24.78
CA ALA A 284 7.17 10.86 26.21
C ALA A 284 6.21 11.77 26.98
N VAL A 285 5.64 11.25 28.08
CA VAL A 285 4.59 11.90 28.85
C VAL A 285 4.95 12.08 30.33
N TYR A 286 4.48 13.19 30.91
CA TYR A 286 4.48 13.45 32.35
C TYR A 286 3.32 14.41 32.68
N CYS A 287 2.65 14.24 33.82
CA CYS A 287 1.71 15.24 34.33
C CYS A 287 1.79 15.43 35.84
N GLU A 288 1.37 16.60 36.30
CA GLU A 288 1.24 16.95 37.72
C GLU A 288 -0.17 17.49 38.00
N ARG A 289 -0.70 17.24 39.19
CA ARG A 289 -1.89 17.93 39.70
C ARG A 289 -1.58 19.38 40.08
N LYS A 290 -2.40 20.32 39.60
CA LYS A 290 -2.28 21.75 39.92
C LYS A 290 -2.96 22.08 41.25
N LYS A 291 -2.33 22.96 42.04
CA LYS A 291 -2.90 23.51 43.29
C LYS A 291 -4.25 24.22 43.14
N SER A 292 -4.58 24.66 41.91
CA SER A 292 -5.83 25.31 41.53
C SER A 292 -6.96 24.33 41.14
N GLY A 293 -6.74 23.04 41.29
CA GLY A 293 -7.50 22.02 40.58
C GLY A 293 -7.00 21.82 39.14
N GLY A 294 -7.27 20.64 38.59
CA GLY A 294 -6.85 20.19 37.27
C GLY A 294 -5.39 19.71 37.22
N TRP A 295 -4.83 19.65 36.01
CA TRP A 295 -3.48 19.14 35.73
C TRP A 295 -2.66 20.08 34.86
N ARG A 296 -1.35 19.93 34.91
CA ARG A 296 -0.45 20.32 33.83
C ARG A 296 0.14 19.05 33.22
N LEU A 297 0.10 18.97 31.90
CA LEU A 297 0.60 17.86 31.08
C LEU A 297 1.78 18.36 30.24
N TRP A 298 2.83 17.57 30.17
CA TRP A 298 3.90 17.72 29.19
C TRP A 298 3.84 16.53 28.25
N VAL A 299 3.80 16.82 26.95
CA VAL A 299 4.03 15.86 25.87
C VAL A 299 5.31 16.30 25.17
N ALA A 300 6.39 15.55 25.38
CA ALA A 300 7.69 15.78 24.76
C ALA A 300 7.82 14.88 23.54
N ILE A 301 8.04 15.47 22.36
CA ILE A 301 8.15 14.74 21.08
C ILE A 301 9.57 14.85 20.54
N ALA A 302 10.09 13.76 19.97
CA ALA A 302 11.37 13.69 19.27
C ALA A 302 11.62 14.90 18.35
N ASP A 303 12.73 15.63 18.53
CA ASP A 303 13.06 16.79 17.69
C ASP A 303 13.71 16.37 16.35
N VAL A 304 12.93 15.70 15.52
CA VAL A 304 13.35 15.24 14.19
C VAL A 304 13.67 16.43 13.27
N SER A 305 13.01 17.58 13.45
CA SER A 305 13.22 18.78 12.64
C SER A 305 14.64 19.34 12.73
N HIS A 306 15.30 19.15 13.88
CA HIS A 306 16.69 19.48 14.09
C HIS A 306 17.63 18.60 13.23
N TYR A 307 17.45 17.27 13.28
CA TYR A 307 18.29 16.30 12.54
C TYR A 307 17.96 16.19 11.04
N VAL A 308 16.78 16.62 10.62
CA VAL A 308 16.33 16.60 9.22
C VAL A 308 16.05 18.03 8.73
N PRO A 309 17.07 18.82 8.34
CA PRO A 309 16.88 20.15 7.78
C PRO A 309 16.17 20.11 6.41
N LYS A 310 15.29 21.09 6.17
CA LYS A 310 14.57 21.28 4.91
C LYS A 310 15.55 21.34 3.72
N GLY A 311 15.24 20.64 2.63
CA GLY A 311 16.05 20.56 1.42
C GLY A 311 17.27 19.63 1.48
N SER A 312 17.55 18.99 2.62
CA SER A 312 18.63 18.00 2.77
C SER A 312 18.36 16.68 2.01
N ALA A 313 19.28 15.73 2.03
CA ALA A 313 19.05 14.42 1.42
C ALA A 313 18.04 13.60 2.23
N LEU A 314 18.16 13.62 3.57
CA LEU A 314 17.18 13.02 4.48
C LEU A 314 15.77 13.59 4.27
N ASP A 315 15.64 14.91 4.09
CA ASP A 315 14.34 15.55 3.86
C ASP A 315 13.67 15.07 2.57
N LYS A 316 14.41 14.98 1.47
CA LYS A 316 13.88 14.53 0.16
C LYS A 316 13.43 13.07 0.21
N GLU A 317 14.20 12.21 0.89
CA GLU A 317 13.84 10.80 1.08
C GLU A 317 12.64 10.63 2.02
N ALA A 318 12.54 11.46 3.07
CA ALA A 318 11.39 11.47 3.96
C ALA A 318 10.10 11.95 3.27
N ILE A 319 10.19 12.93 2.35
CA ILE A 319 9.10 13.36 1.46
C ILE A 319 8.66 12.21 0.53
N GLU A 320 9.60 11.55 -0.14
CA GLU A 320 9.33 10.47 -1.10
C GLU A 320 8.71 9.22 -0.42
N ARG A 321 9.11 8.92 0.83
CA ARG A 321 8.47 7.89 1.66
C ARG A 321 7.12 8.35 2.21
N GLY A 322 7.06 9.57 2.74
CA GLY A 322 5.91 10.22 3.39
C GLY A 322 5.57 9.69 4.78
N ASN A 323 5.72 8.38 5.01
CA ASN A 323 5.55 7.73 6.30
C ASN A 323 6.33 6.41 6.37
N SER A 324 6.52 5.88 7.58
CA SER A 324 7.00 4.50 7.79
C SER A 324 5.91 3.50 7.39
N VAL A 325 6.32 2.34 6.88
CA VAL A 325 5.42 1.24 6.49
C VAL A 325 5.68 0.03 7.38
N TYR A 326 4.67 -0.41 8.11
CA TYR A 326 4.76 -1.46 9.13
C TYR A 326 4.18 -2.78 8.60
N PHE A 327 5.02 -3.60 7.95
CA PHE A 327 4.66 -4.97 7.62
C PHE A 327 4.86 -5.90 8.83
N PRO A 328 4.20 -7.07 8.87
CA PRO A 328 4.48 -8.09 9.87
C PRO A 328 5.98 -8.46 9.90
N GLU A 329 6.56 -8.48 11.11
CA GLU A 329 8.01 -8.59 11.39
C GLU A 329 8.96 -7.54 10.75
N GLN A 330 8.50 -6.64 9.87
CA GLN A 330 9.38 -5.78 9.08
C GLN A 330 8.85 -4.36 8.88
N VAL A 331 9.52 -3.39 9.51
CA VAL A 331 9.29 -1.96 9.28
C VAL A 331 10.21 -1.45 8.17
N ILE A 332 9.65 -0.76 7.19
CA ILE A 332 10.38 0.14 6.29
C ILE A 332 10.22 1.55 6.85
N PRO A 333 11.22 2.09 7.58
CA PRO A 333 11.05 3.38 8.25
C PRO A 333 11.18 4.54 7.27
N MET A 334 10.52 5.66 7.60
CA MET A 334 10.65 6.94 6.89
C MET A 334 12.08 7.49 6.99
N LEU A 335 12.75 7.26 8.12
CA LEU A 335 14.10 7.75 8.41
C LEU A 335 15.09 6.58 8.67
N PRO A 336 16.39 6.75 8.41
CA PRO A 336 17.40 5.74 8.71
C PRO A 336 17.50 5.42 10.21
N LYS A 337 17.77 4.15 10.54
CA LYS A 337 17.74 3.60 11.91
C LYS A 337 18.62 4.33 12.93
N VAL A 338 19.72 4.95 12.50
CA VAL A 338 20.61 5.78 13.34
C VAL A 338 19.86 6.98 13.93
N LEU A 339 18.90 7.55 13.19
CA LEU A 339 18.02 8.60 13.67
C LEU A 339 16.79 8.00 14.35
N SER A 340 16.01 7.17 13.64
CA SER A 340 14.70 6.71 14.14
C SER A 340 14.77 5.91 15.44
N ASN A 341 15.83 5.15 15.67
CA ASN A 341 16.02 4.32 16.86
C ASN A 341 17.13 4.87 17.79
N GLY A 342 17.91 5.85 17.31
CA GLY A 342 19.08 6.41 17.98
C GLY A 342 18.83 7.83 18.48
N LEU A 343 19.20 8.84 17.69
CA LEU A 343 19.21 10.24 18.10
C LEU A 343 17.81 10.89 18.24
N CYS A 344 16.83 10.45 17.47
CA CYS A 344 15.45 10.95 17.58
C CYS A 344 14.65 10.19 18.63
N SER A 345 14.83 8.87 18.74
CA SER A 345 14.11 8.05 19.73
C SER A 345 14.38 8.53 21.15
N LEU A 346 13.32 8.74 21.93
CA LEU A 346 13.34 9.17 23.33
C LEU A 346 13.75 8.03 24.28
N ASN A 347 14.90 7.43 24.00
CA ASN A 347 15.46 6.29 24.71
C ASN A 347 15.68 6.57 26.20
N PRO A 348 15.54 5.56 27.08
CA PRO A 348 15.70 5.72 28.53
C PRO A 348 17.13 6.07 28.94
N GLU A 349 17.26 6.80 30.05
CA GLU A 349 18.53 7.13 30.74
C GLU A 349 19.53 7.96 29.91
N VAL A 350 19.16 8.44 28.71
CA VAL A 350 20.02 9.26 27.83
C VAL A 350 19.42 10.61 27.47
N ASP A 351 20.27 11.63 27.39
CA ASP A 351 19.90 12.98 26.94
C ASP A 351 19.36 12.94 25.50
N ARG A 352 18.17 13.54 25.30
CA ARG A 352 17.50 13.64 24.00
C ARG A 352 16.89 15.02 23.76
N LEU A 353 16.94 15.46 22.50
CA LEU A 353 16.36 16.72 22.03
C LEU A 353 14.88 16.52 21.73
N CYS A 354 14.03 17.39 22.26
CA CYS A 354 12.58 17.32 22.06
C CYS A 354 11.94 18.67 21.78
N MET A 355 10.81 18.64 21.07
CA MET A 355 9.83 19.71 20.97
C MET A 355 8.68 19.39 21.92
N VAL A 356 8.40 20.29 22.85
CA VAL A 356 7.51 20.01 23.99
C VAL A 356 6.25 20.84 23.92
N ALA A 357 5.10 20.18 24.04
CA ALA A 357 3.81 20.81 24.33
C ALA A 357 3.55 20.77 25.84
N GLU A 358 3.73 21.91 26.52
CA GLU A 358 3.22 22.12 27.89
C GLU A 358 1.75 22.54 27.78
N MET A 359 0.85 21.83 28.46
CA MET A 359 -0.60 22.04 28.40
C MET A 359 -1.20 22.11 29.80
N THR A 360 -2.25 22.90 29.99
CA THR A 360 -3.02 22.92 31.23
C THR A 360 -4.44 22.40 31.02
N VAL A 361 -4.83 21.42 31.82
CA VAL A 361 -6.12 20.71 31.72
C VAL A 361 -6.96 21.04 32.95
N SER A 362 -8.24 21.39 32.76
CA SER A 362 -9.19 21.56 33.87
C SER A 362 -9.64 20.21 34.45
N GLU A 363 -10.25 20.23 35.62
CA GLU A 363 -10.84 19.02 36.23
C GLU A 363 -11.92 18.37 35.37
N ALA A 364 -12.59 19.15 34.53
CA ALA A 364 -13.56 18.70 33.54
C ALA A 364 -12.93 18.31 32.18
N GLY A 365 -11.63 17.98 32.15
CA GLY A 365 -10.93 17.48 30.96
C GLY A 365 -10.80 18.47 29.80
N LYS A 366 -10.91 19.78 30.06
CA LYS A 366 -10.81 20.80 28.99
C LYS A 366 -9.42 21.43 28.94
N LEU A 367 -8.85 21.51 27.74
CA LEU A 367 -7.64 22.30 27.47
C LEU A 367 -7.90 23.77 27.80
N SER A 368 -7.15 24.31 28.75
CA SER A 368 -7.28 25.69 29.27
C SER A 368 -6.13 26.63 28.86
N GLY A 369 -5.04 26.07 28.35
CA GLY A 369 -3.89 26.80 27.82
C GLY A 369 -2.80 25.84 27.35
N TYR A 370 -1.92 26.32 26.47
CA TYR A 370 -0.80 25.55 25.92
C TYR A 370 0.41 26.45 25.63
N ARG A 371 1.60 25.86 25.60
CA ARG A 371 2.88 26.47 25.19
C ARG A 371 3.73 25.43 24.46
N PHE A 372 4.47 25.88 23.45
CA PHE A 372 5.50 25.08 22.77
C PHE A 372 6.90 25.63 23.06
N CYS A 373 7.90 24.75 23.12
CA CYS A 373 9.32 25.11 23.26
C CYS A 373 10.27 23.97 22.83
N GLU A 374 11.49 24.33 22.42
CA GLU A 374 12.60 23.37 22.29
C GLU A 374 13.20 23.07 23.67
N ALA A 375 13.38 21.78 23.96
CA ALA A 375 13.86 21.29 25.24
C ALA A 375 14.91 20.17 25.06
N ILE A 376 15.55 19.84 26.18
CA ILE A 376 16.34 18.62 26.38
C ILE A 376 15.71 17.83 27.53
N MET A 377 15.58 16.52 27.36
CA MET A 377 15.00 15.62 28.35
C MET A 377 15.85 14.36 28.55
N ASN A 378 15.57 13.62 29.61
CA ASN A 378 16.11 12.29 29.86
C ASN A 378 14.93 11.38 30.30
N SER A 379 14.68 10.29 29.56
CA SER A 379 13.51 9.44 29.81
C SER A 379 13.77 8.53 31.02
N HIS A 380 12.99 8.72 32.08
CA HIS A 380 13.17 8.04 33.37
C HIS A 380 12.74 6.57 33.35
N ALA A 381 11.92 6.16 32.37
CA ALA A 381 11.58 4.77 32.15
C ALA A 381 11.05 4.54 30.72
N ARG A 382 11.51 3.46 30.08
CA ARG A 382 10.85 2.86 28.92
C ARG A 382 9.89 1.78 29.42
N LEU A 383 8.60 2.08 29.38
CA LEU A 383 7.53 1.19 29.82
C LEU A 383 6.86 0.51 28.62
N THR A 384 5.86 -0.34 28.87
CA THR A 384 4.97 -0.83 27.81
C THR A 384 3.51 -0.69 28.23
N TYR A 385 2.60 -0.66 27.25
CA TYR A 385 1.16 -0.65 27.52
C TYR A 385 0.72 -1.80 28.44
N THR A 386 1.31 -2.99 28.29
CA THR A 386 1.09 -4.14 29.17
C THR A 386 1.52 -3.86 30.61
N LYS A 387 2.73 -3.35 30.81
CA LYS A 387 3.27 -3.01 32.14
C LYS A 387 2.49 -1.89 32.82
N VAL A 388 2.17 -0.81 32.10
CA VAL A 388 1.43 0.33 32.66
C VAL A 388 0.01 -0.08 33.03
N HIS A 389 -0.65 -0.90 32.21
CA HIS A 389 -1.96 -1.43 32.57
C HIS A 389 -1.90 -2.27 33.86
N ALA A 390 -0.94 -3.18 34.01
CA ALA A 390 -0.77 -3.98 35.22
C ALA A 390 -0.44 -3.11 36.46
N ILE A 391 0.44 -2.11 36.33
CA ILE A 391 0.75 -1.12 37.38
C ILE A 391 -0.51 -0.38 37.86
N LEU A 392 -1.39 0.01 36.93
CA LEU A 392 -2.65 0.70 37.20
C LEU A 392 -3.77 -0.24 37.70
N GLN A 393 -3.67 -1.55 37.47
CA GLN A 393 -4.53 -2.57 38.09
C GLN A 393 -4.03 -3.04 39.47
N GLY A 394 -2.83 -2.62 39.90
CA GLY A 394 -2.32 -2.87 41.26
C GLY A 394 -1.22 -3.94 41.38
N ASP A 395 -0.59 -4.37 40.27
CA ASP A 395 0.50 -5.36 40.31
C ASP A 395 1.64 -4.93 41.24
N GLU A 396 1.82 -5.65 42.36
CA GLU A 396 2.75 -5.25 43.43
C GLU A 396 4.22 -5.27 42.96
N ILE A 397 4.60 -6.25 42.14
CA ILE A 397 5.98 -6.45 41.68
C ILE A 397 6.40 -5.33 40.74
N LEU A 398 5.56 -4.98 39.75
CA LEU A 398 5.81 -3.88 38.85
C LEU A 398 5.71 -2.52 39.56
N ARG A 399 4.86 -2.40 40.59
CA ARG A 399 4.75 -1.17 41.39
C ARG A 399 5.95 -0.95 42.31
N GLU A 400 6.56 -2.01 42.83
CA GLU A 400 7.85 -1.92 43.54
C GLU A 400 8.98 -1.61 42.54
N GLN A 401 9.07 -2.34 41.41
CA GLN A 401 10.10 -2.12 40.39
C GLN A 401 10.11 -0.68 39.84
N TYR A 402 8.93 -0.10 39.61
CA TYR A 402 8.77 1.23 39.01
C TYR A 402 8.32 2.30 40.02
N ALA A 403 8.54 2.10 41.33
CA ALA A 403 8.01 2.92 42.41
C ALA A 403 8.23 4.45 42.24
N ALA A 404 9.34 4.86 41.64
CA ALA A 404 9.65 6.26 41.36
C ALA A 404 8.68 6.95 40.38
N VAL A 405 8.09 6.21 39.43
CA VAL A 405 7.19 6.76 38.39
C VAL A 405 5.71 6.40 38.60
N VAL A 406 5.40 5.43 39.47
CA VAL A 406 4.02 5.02 39.81
C VAL A 406 3.09 6.17 40.22
N PRO A 407 3.52 7.19 41.00
CA PRO A 407 2.66 8.34 41.33
C PRO A 407 2.19 9.10 40.08
N TYR A 408 3.10 9.37 39.14
CA TYR A 408 2.82 10.14 37.93
C TYR A 408 1.99 9.33 36.93
N LEU A 409 2.20 8.01 36.83
CA LEU A 409 1.30 7.12 36.09
C LEU A 409 -0.14 7.16 36.64
N THR A 410 -0.28 7.28 37.96
CA THR A 410 -1.58 7.36 38.63
C THR A 410 -2.25 8.73 38.42
N ASP A 411 -1.48 9.84 38.38
CA ASP A 411 -2.01 11.16 37.99
C ASP A 411 -2.37 11.25 36.50
N LEU A 412 -1.60 10.61 35.61
CA LEU A 412 -1.94 10.44 34.19
C LEU A 412 -3.25 9.66 34.00
N GLN A 413 -3.49 8.59 34.78
CA GLN A 413 -4.76 7.85 34.77
C GLN A 413 -5.95 8.72 35.21
N GLN A 414 -5.78 9.50 36.28
CA GLN A 414 -6.85 10.40 36.76
C GLN A 414 -7.18 11.50 35.74
N MET A 415 -6.15 12.05 35.08
CA MET A 415 -6.32 13.01 33.98
C MET A 415 -7.00 12.35 32.76
N TYR A 416 -6.60 11.13 32.38
CA TYR A 416 -7.23 10.36 31.29
C TYR A 416 -8.74 10.18 31.52
N MET A 417 -9.18 9.84 32.75
CA MET A 417 -10.61 9.69 33.04
C MET A 417 -11.40 11.01 32.83
N ALA A 418 -10.79 12.16 33.13
CA ALA A 418 -11.38 13.47 32.84
C ALA A 418 -11.42 13.77 31.33
N LEU A 419 -10.33 13.48 30.59
CA LEU A 419 -10.27 13.64 29.13
C LEU A 419 -11.30 12.75 28.41
N LYS A 420 -11.45 11.48 28.83
CA LYS A 420 -12.47 10.53 28.36
C LYS A 420 -13.89 11.07 28.54
N SER A 421 -14.21 11.61 29.71
CA SER A 421 -15.50 12.24 29.99
C SER A 421 -15.74 13.49 29.12
N ALA A 422 -14.69 14.30 28.87
CA ALA A 422 -14.76 15.43 27.98
C ALA A 422 -14.95 15.02 26.50
N ARG A 423 -14.32 13.94 26.04
CA ARG A 423 -14.48 13.36 24.69
C ARG A 423 -15.90 12.82 24.46
N GLN A 424 -16.46 12.12 25.44
CA GLN A 424 -17.85 11.66 25.42
C GLN A 424 -18.83 12.86 25.40
N THR A 425 -18.63 13.86 26.26
CA THR A 425 -19.46 15.08 26.30
C THR A 425 -19.43 15.88 24.99
N ARG A 426 -18.28 15.84 24.29
CA ARG A 426 -18.06 16.46 22.97
C ARG A 426 -18.74 15.72 21.82
N GLY A 427 -19.12 14.45 22.01
CA GLY A 427 -19.74 13.65 20.96
C GLY A 427 -18.77 13.13 19.89
N ALA A 428 -17.52 12.87 20.27
CA ALA A 428 -16.58 12.18 19.39
C ALA A 428 -17.03 10.73 19.18
N ILE A 429 -16.95 10.22 17.95
CA ILE A 429 -17.43 8.89 17.60
C ILE A 429 -16.34 7.87 17.97
N GLU A 430 -16.61 6.95 18.89
CA GLU A 430 -15.73 5.81 19.19
C GLU A 430 -16.27 4.54 18.53
N PHE A 431 -15.44 3.92 17.69
CA PHE A 431 -15.70 2.62 17.09
C PHE A 431 -14.76 1.59 17.71
N GLU A 432 -15.30 0.47 18.18
CA GLU A 432 -14.50 -0.64 18.71
C GLU A 432 -14.25 -1.67 17.61
N THR A 433 -13.12 -1.54 16.92
CA THR A 433 -12.65 -2.51 15.92
C THR A 433 -11.67 -3.50 16.54
N VAL A 434 -11.93 -4.80 16.38
CA VAL A 434 -11.01 -5.86 16.82
C VAL A 434 -9.88 -6.01 15.80
N GLU A 435 -8.72 -5.46 16.13
CA GLU A 435 -7.48 -5.69 15.38
C GLU A 435 -6.85 -7.05 15.73
N THR A 436 -5.98 -7.57 14.87
CA THR A 436 -5.31 -8.87 15.07
C THR A 436 -3.80 -8.76 14.96
N ARG A 437 -3.08 -9.34 15.91
CA ARG A 437 -1.63 -9.58 15.84
C ARG A 437 -1.37 -10.98 15.27
N PHE A 438 -0.44 -11.07 14.32
CA PHE A 438 0.11 -12.35 13.87
C PHE A 438 1.25 -12.78 14.80
N VAL A 439 1.23 -14.03 15.24
CA VAL A 439 2.31 -14.67 15.99
C VAL A 439 3.06 -15.58 15.02
N PHE A 440 4.38 -15.43 14.90
CA PHE A 440 5.20 -16.17 13.95
C PHE A 440 6.08 -17.20 14.66
N ASN A 441 6.23 -18.38 14.04
CA ASN A 441 7.18 -19.41 14.48
C ASN A 441 8.59 -19.15 13.93
N ALA A 442 9.56 -19.98 14.35
CA ALA A 442 10.96 -19.90 13.94
C ALA A 442 11.23 -20.11 12.42
N HIS A 443 10.21 -20.40 11.61
CA HIS A 443 10.29 -20.44 10.15
C HIS A 443 9.65 -19.22 9.47
N ARG A 444 9.30 -18.18 10.24
CA ARG A 444 8.62 -16.94 9.78
C ARG A 444 7.27 -17.21 9.10
N LYS A 445 6.59 -18.27 9.52
CA LYS A 445 5.19 -18.59 9.20
C LYS A 445 4.30 -18.23 10.37
N ILE A 446 3.05 -17.86 10.09
CA ILE A 446 2.05 -17.65 11.16
C ILE A 446 1.84 -18.98 11.90
N GLU A 447 1.96 -18.93 13.23
CA GLU A 447 1.63 -19.99 14.18
C GLU A 447 0.23 -19.80 14.75
N SER A 448 -0.16 -18.54 15.01
CA SER A 448 -1.52 -18.18 15.40
C SER A 448 -1.84 -16.72 15.07
N ILE A 449 -3.13 -16.41 14.99
CA ILE A 449 -3.67 -15.06 14.85
C ILE A 449 -4.43 -14.78 16.16
N VAL A 450 -4.10 -13.68 16.84
CA VAL A 450 -4.70 -13.33 18.14
C VAL A 450 -5.27 -11.91 18.13
N PRO A 451 -6.40 -11.64 18.79
CA PRO A 451 -6.97 -10.30 18.88
C PRO A 451 -6.08 -9.37 19.73
N LEU A 452 -5.97 -8.10 19.33
CA LEU A 452 -5.21 -7.08 20.05
C LEU A 452 -6.10 -6.36 21.07
N VAL A 453 -5.73 -6.43 22.36
CA VAL A 453 -6.54 -5.87 23.46
C VAL A 453 -6.14 -4.42 23.78
N ARG A 454 -6.89 -3.45 23.24
CA ARG A 454 -6.72 -2.00 23.49
C ARG A 454 -7.15 -1.60 24.91
N ASN A 455 -6.27 -1.88 25.88
CA ASN A 455 -6.44 -1.56 27.30
C ASN A 455 -6.30 -0.04 27.60
N ASP A 456 -6.60 0.36 28.84
CA ASP A 456 -6.58 1.77 29.29
C ASP A 456 -5.23 2.49 29.11
N ALA A 457 -4.08 1.79 29.13
CA ALA A 457 -2.78 2.45 28.92
C ALA A 457 -2.63 2.98 27.49
N HIS A 458 -3.17 2.27 26.49
CA HIS A 458 -3.23 2.75 25.11
C HIS A 458 -4.14 3.99 25.01
N LYS A 459 -5.33 3.93 25.64
CA LYS A 459 -6.32 5.01 25.63
C LYS A 459 -5.82 6.27 26.36
N LEU A 460 -4.98 6.10 27.38
CA LEU A 460 -4.30 7.18 28.12
C LEU A 460 -3.30 7.94 27.25
N ILE A 461 -2.43 7.23 26.52
CA ILE A 461 -1.49 7.87 25.57
C ILE A 461 -2.26 8.53 24.42
N GLU A 462 -3.28 7.87 23.87
CA GLU A 462 -4.13 8.41 22.80
C GLU A 462 -4.72 9.80 23.17
N GLU A 463 -5.33 9.94 24.36
CA GLU A 463 -5.86 11.24 24.80
C GLU A 463 -4.77 12.30 25.03
N CYS A 464 -3.59 11.92 25.53
CA CYS A 464 -2.47 12.84 25.68
C CYS A 464 -1.98 13.37 24.32
N MET A 465 -1.84 12.48 23.34
CA MET A 465 -1.42 12.84 21.98
C MET A 465 -2.48 13.65 21.23
N ILE A 466 -3.77 13.31 21.38
CA ILE A 466 -4.87 14.12 20.85
C ILE A 466 -4.81 15.55 21.41
N LEU A 467 -4.53 15.72 22.70
CA LEU A 467 -4.45 17.06 23.31
C LEU A 467 -3.27 17.88 22.77
N ALA A 468 -2.12 17.25 22.54
CA ALA A 468 -0.96 17.89 21.90
C ALA A 468 -1.25 18.26 20.44
N ASN A 469 -1.85 17.36 19.67
CA ASN A 469 -2.28 17.58 18.28
C ASN A 469 -3.31 18.73 18.15
N VAL A 470 -4.27 18.83 19.07
CA VAL A 470 -5.21 19.97 19.16
C VAL A 470 -4.50 21.27 19.51
N SER A 471 -3.50 21.22 20.41
CA SER A 471 -2.72 22.40 20.79
C SER A 471 -1.83 22.90 19.65
N ALA A 472 -1.27 21.98 18.86
CA ALA A 472 -0.49 22.28 17.67
C ALA A 472 -1.36 22.95 16.59
N ALA A 473 -2.51 22.34 16.25
CA ALA A 473 -3.46 22.91 15.30
C ALA A 473 -3.92 24.32 15.69
N LYS A 474 -4.24 24.55 16.97
CA LYS A 474 -4.63 25.86 17.48
C LYS A 474 -3.50 26.90 17.48
N LEU A 475 -2.24 26.48 17.58
CA LEU A 475 -1.11 27.41 17.44
C LEU A 475 -0.92 27.83 15.98
N LEU A 476 -1.00 26.88 15.05
CA LEU A 476 -0.89 27.13 13.61
C LEU A 476 -2.02 28.06 13.12
N GLU A 477 -3.27 27.73 13.46
CA GLU A 477 -4.48 28.48 13.13
C GLU A 477 -4.43 29.92 13.65
N LYS A 478 -4.05 30.10 14.93
CA LYS A 478 -3.89 31.42 15.56
C LYS A 478 -2.85 32.32 14.88
N HIS A 479 -1.85 31.73 14.22
CA HIS A 479 -0.74 32.44 13.59
C HIS A 479 -0.82 32.44 12.05
N GLU A 480 -1.93 31.96 11.48
CA GLU A 480 -2.15 31.85 10.02
C GLU A 480 -0.99 31.13 9.30
N ALA A 481 -0.34 30.18 9.99
CA ALA A 481 0.90 29.55 9.56
C ALA A 481 0.63 28.39 8.58
N PRO A 482 1.17 28.41 7.34
CA PRO A 482 0.98 27.33 6.38
C PRO A 482 1.55 26.00 6.91
N ALA A 483 0.68 25.03 7.13
CA ALA A 483 1.00 23.72 7.70
C ALA A 483 -0.13 22.71 7.42
N LEU A 484 0.14 21.42 7.64
CA LEU A 484 -0.82 20.34 7.37
C LEU A 484 -1.74 20.06 8.57
N TYR A 485 -3.03 20.32 8.38
CA TYR A 485 -4.08 19.82 9.27
C TYR A 485 -4.42 18.37 8.89
N ARG A 486 -4.81 17.58 9.89
CA ARG A 486 -5.39 16.25 9.69
C ARG A 486 -6.90 16.41 9.76
N ILE A 487 -7.50 16.61 8.60
CA ILE A 487 -8.95 16.85 8.51
C ILE A 487 -9.71 15.54 8.31
N HIS A 488 -10.97 15.56 8.72
CA HIS A 488 -11.95 14.52 8.41
C HIS A 488 -13.28 15.23 8.15
N ASP A 489 -13.60 15.34 6.87
CA ASP A 489 -14.80 15.96 6.32
C ASP A 489 -16.09 15.23 6.79
N GLU A 490 -17.24 15.86 6.59
CA GLU A 490 -18.57 15.35 6.93
C GLU A 490 -18.92 14.08 6.12
N PRO A 491 -19.86 13.24 6.59
CA PRO A 491 -20.30 12.05 5.86
C PRO A 491 -20.79 12.37 4.45
N ASP A 492 -20.67 11.42 3.53
CA ASP A 492 -21.24 11.59 2.20
C ASP A 492 -22.78 11.54 2.27
N GLN A 493 -23.46 12.56 1.75
CA GLN A 493 -24.91 12.71 1.85
C GLN A 493 -25.71 11.60 1.17
N GLU A 494 -25.22 11.06 0.05
CA GLU A 494 -25.86 9.94 -0.63
C GLU A 494 -25.75 8.68 0.25
N LYS A 495 -24.54 8.37 0.74
CA LYS A 495 -24.32 7.25 1.67
C LYS A 495 -25.09 7.40 2.98
N LEU A 496 -25.20 8.62 3.52
CA LEU A 496 -25.90 8.91 4.76
C LEU A 496 -27.42 8.76 4.58
N SER A 497 -27.96 9.10 3.40
CA SER A 497 -29.36 8.82 3.05
C SER A 497 -29.66 7.32 3.01
N HIS A 498 -28.76 6.52 2.41
CA HIS A 498 -28.83 5.06 2.43
C HIS A 498 -28.73 4.48 3.86
N PHE A 499 -27.89 5.07 4.73
CA PHE A 499 -27.81 4.68 6.14
C PHE A 499 -29.12 4.95 6.90
N ARG A 500 -29.77 6.10 6.69
CA ARG A 500 -31.11 6.37 7.28
C ARG A 500 -32.17 5.38 6.77
N GLN A 501 -32.15 5.07 5.47
CA GLN A 501 -33.06 4.07 4.90
C GLN A 501 -32.84 2.69 5.53
N PHE A 502 -31.58 2.28 5.70
CA PHE A 502 -31.20 1.03 6.35
C PHE A 502 -31.69 0.95 7.81
N LEU A 503 -31.57 2.03 8.59
CA LEU A 503 -32.13 2.11 9.95
C LEU A 503 -33.66 1.96 9.93
N ASN A 504 -34.36 2.67 9.04
CA ASN A 504 -35.82 2.59 8.92
C ASN A 504 -36.27 1.17 8.52
N ASP A 505 -35.54 0.48 7.64
CA ASP A 505 -35.79 -0.93 7.26
C ASP A 505 -35.56 -1.93 8.42
N LEU A 506 -34.77 -1.56 9.44
CA LEU A 506 -34.65 -2.30 10.71
C LEU A 506 -35.71 -1.91 11.75
N GLY A 507 -36.69 -1.08 11.41
CA GLY A 507 -37.68 -0.54 12.34
C GLY A 507 -37.08 0.41 13.38
N ILE A 508 -35.95 1.05 13.07
CA ILE A 508 -35.32 2.09 13.87
C ILE A 508 -35.68 3.43 13.23
N GLU A 509 -36.62 4.18 13.83
CA GLU A 509 -36.95 5.52 13.34
C GLU A 509 -35.71 6.41 13.38
N SER A 510 -35.27 6.87 12.21
CA SER A 510 -34.10 7.74 12.07
C SER A 510 -34.37 9.14 12.63
N LEU A 511 -34.17 9.33 13.94
CA LEU A 511 -34.12 10.64 14.60
C LEU A 511 -32.94 11.52 14.16
N LEU A 512 -32.04 11.02 13.29
CA LEU A 512 -30.91 11.77 12.74
C LEU A 512 -31.38 12.83 11.72
N PRO A 513 -31.10 14.13 11.95
CA PRO A 513 -31.37 15.18 10.96
C PRO A 513 -30.53 14.98 9.69
N ASN A 514 -30.83 15.73 8.62
CA ASN A 514 -30.19 15.59 7.31
C ASN A 514 -28.66 15.79 7.35
N ASP A 515 -28.20 16.73 8.18
CA ASP A 515 -26.81 17.14 8.31
C ASP A 515 -26.42 17.01 9.79
N PRO A 516 -26.20 15.77 10.29
CA PRO A 516 -26.10 15.51 11.73
C PRO A 516 -24.73 15.88 12.28
N GLU A 517 -24.69 16.46 13.48
CA GLU A 517 -23.44 16.61 14.21
C GLU A 517 -22.91 15.24 14.69
N PRO A 518 -21.58 15.07 14.90
CA PRO A 518 -20.99 13.85 15.47
C PRO A 518 -21.64 13.45 16.82
N LYS A 519 -22.10 14.44 17.59
CA LYS A 519 -22.80 14.25 18.85
C LYS A 519 -24.20 13.65 18.68
N GLU A 520 -24.90 13.98 17.61
CA GLU A 520 -26.23 13.44 17.30
C GLU A 520 -26.12 11.99 16.80
N LEU A 521 -25.12 11.71 15.96
CA LEU A 521 -24.75 10.33 15.61
C LEU A 521 -24.41 9.51 16.86
N THR A 522 -23.58 10.04 17.75
CA THR A 522 -23.18 9.37 18.99
C THR A 522 -24.37 9.13 19.92
N ALA A 523 -25.31 10.08 20.02
CA ALA A 523 -26.54 9.93 20.80
C ALA A 523 -27.48 8.87 20.19
N ALA A 524 -27.63 8.82 18.86
CA ALA A 524 -28.42 7.80 18.19
C ALA A 524 -27.81 6.39 18.34
N LEU A 525 -26.47 6.26 18.24
CA LEU A 525 -25.77 5.01 18.52
C LEU A 525 -25.99 4.54 19.97
N ALA A 526 -25.95 5.45 20.95
CA ALA A 526 -26.19 5.11 22.35
C ALA A 526 -27.62 4.58 22.61
N GLN A 527 -28.62 5.04 21.84
CA GLN A 527 -30.00 4.53 21.92
C GLN A 527 -30.17 3.10 21.37
N LEU A 528 -29.18 2.54 20.66
CA LEU A 528 -29.23 1.16 20.17
C LEU A 528 -29.08 0.12 21.28
N GLY A 529 -28.53 0.51 22.44
CA GLY A 529 -28.30 -0.41 23.57
C GLY A 529 -27.49 -1.63 23.18
N ASP A 530 -28.01 -2.82 23.49
CA ASP A 530 -27.41 -4.12 23.15
C ASP A 530 -28.25 -4.90 22.11
N ARG A 531 -28.77 -4.18 21.11
CA ARG A 531 -29.39 -4.76 19.91
C ARG A 531 -28.44 -5.76 19.22
N PRO A 532 -28.95 -6.90 18.71
CA PRO A 532 -28.11 -7.84 17.95
C PRO A 532 -27.59 -7.23 16.63
N GLU A 533 -28.25 -6.20 16.09
CA GLU A 533 -27.81 -5.49 14.87
C GLU A 533 -26.75 -4.40 15.13
N LYS A 534 -26.26 -4.22 16.36
CA LYS A 534 -25.38 -3.11 16.78
C LYS A 534 -24.08 -3.01 15.96
N GLU A 535 -23.35 -4.13 15.82
CA GLU A 535 -22.10 -4.22 15.05
C GLU A 535 -22.30 -3.94 13.56
N LEU A 536 -23.43 -4.43 13.02
CA LEU A 536 -23.89 -4.19 11.66
C LEU A 536 -24.18 -2.69 11.42
N ILE A 537 -24.90 -2.03 12.33
CA ILE A 537 -25.20 -0.59 12.25
C ILE A 537 -23.92 0.24 12.35
N GLN A 538 -23.01 -0.10 13.27
CA GLN A 538 -21.69 0.56 13.38
C GLN A 538 -20.86 0.39 12.09
N THR A 539 -20.85 -0.81 11.50
CA THR A 539 -20.17 -1.11 10.22
C THR A 539 -20.76 -0.30 9.07
N MET A 540 -22.08 -0.13 9.03
CA MET A 540 -22.75 0.68 8.00
C MET A 540 -22.49 2.17 8.17
N LEU A 541 -22.43 2.67 9.41
CA LEU A 541 -22.03 4.06 9.69
C LEU A 541 -20.56 4.34 9.33
N LEU A 542 -19.64 3.42 9.65
CA LEU A 542 -18.23 3.51 9.22
C LEU A 542 -18.10 3.64 7.70
N ARG A 543 -18.97 2.97 6.92
CA ARG A 543 -18.97 3.03 5.46
C ARG A 543 -19.52 4.34 4.91
N SER A 544 -20.39 5.06 5.65
CA SER A 544 -20.94 6.36 5.22
C SER A 544 -19.98 7.54 5.47
N MET A 545 -19.03 7.39 6.38
CA MET A 545 -17.93 8.35 6.59
C MET A 545 -17.06 8.54 5.32
N LYS A 546 -16.30 9.64 5.31
CA LYS A 546 -15.17 9.87 4.40
C LYS A 546 -13.86 9.40 5.06
N GLN A 547 -12.78 9.30 4.30
CA GLN A 547 -11.44 9.07 4.86
C GLN A 547 -10.84 10.38 5.35
N ALA A 548 -10.12 10.34 6.47
CA ALA A 548 -9.31 11.47 6.92
C ALA A 548 -8.08 11.66 6.00
N VAL A 549 -7.67 12.90 5.77
CA VAL A 549 -6.56 13.27 4.87
C VAL A 549 -5.75 14.46 5.41
N TYR A 550 -4.64 14.79 4.77
CA TYR A 550 -3.82 15.97 5.08
C TYR A 550 -4.09 17.09 4.08
N GLN A 551 -4.41 18.29 4.57
CA GLN A 551 -4.71 19.49 3.76
C GLN A 551 -4.16 20.76 4.44
N ALA A 552 -3.99 21.85 3.68
CA ALA A 552 -3.65 23.16 4.21
C ALA A 552 -4.84 23.86 4.88
N ASP A 553 -6.05 23.70 4.31
CA ASP A 553 -7.29 24.23 4.87
C ASP A 553 -7.76 23.43 6.10
N ASN A 554 -8.04 24.12 7.20
CA ASN A 554 -8.67 23.51 8.37
C ASN A 554 -10.19 23.49 8.25
N ILE A 555 -10.76 22.35 7.82
CA ILE A 555 -12.21 22.08 7.89
C ILE A 555 -12.62 21.27 9.13
N GLY A 556 -11.69 21.07 10.09
CA GLY A 556 -11.90 20.27 11.29
C GLY A 556 -11.86 18.75 11.05
N HIS A 557 -12.21 18.00 12.10
CA HIS A 557 -12.17 16.53 12.12
C HIS A 557 -13.45 15.95 12.73
N TYR A 558 -14.45 15.73 11.88
CA TYR A 558 -15.80 15.27 12.22
C TYR A 558 -15.81 14.05 13.16
N GLY A 559 -15.09 12.97 12.82
CA GLY A 559 -15.06 11.75 13.66
C GLY A 559 -14.54 11.94 15.09
N LEU A 560 -13.70 12.95 15.35
CA LEU A 560 -13.17 13.27 16.69
C LEU A 560 -13.97 14.41 17.37
N ALA A 561 -14.96 14.98 16.69
CA ALA A 561 -15.68 16.19 17.08
C ALA A 561 -14.73 17.33 17.46
N LEU A 562 -13.78 17.67 16.58
CA LEU A 562 -12.77 18.73 16.78
C LEU A 562 -12.82 19.76 15.66
N SER A 563 -12.78 21.05 16.01
CA SER A 563 -12.74 22.16 15.04
C SER A 563 -11.38 22.36 14.39
N ALA A 564 -10.30 21.89 15.03
CA ALA A 564 -8.93 21.99 14.54
C ALA A 564 -8.13 20.78 15.04
N TYR A 565 -7.43 20.10 14.14
CA TYR A 565 -6.61 18.93 14.46
C TYR A 565 -5.46 18.81 13.45
N ALA A 566 -4.24 18.55 13.94
CA ALA A 566 -3.03 18.41 13.13
C ALA A 566 -2.12 17.37 13.79
N HIS A 567 -1.52 16.48 13.01
CA HIS A 567 -0.58 15.50 13.56
C HIS A 567 0.76 16.17 13.87
N PHE A 568 1.18 16.08 15.13
CA PHE A 568 2.42 16.66 15.68
C PHE A 568 3.27 15.60 16.43
N THR A 569 2.64 14.54 16.92
CA THR A 569 3.23 13.62 17.91
C THR A 569 3.97 12.41 17.35
N SER A 570 4.25 12.33 16.04
CA SER A 570 5.01 11.19 15.48
C SER A 570 5.93 11.51 14.28
N PRO A 571 6.84 12.51 14.39
CA PRO A 571 7.70 12.94 13.29
C PRO A 571 8.79 11.95 12.88
N ILE A 572 9.09 10.90 13.65
CA ILE A 572 10.03 9.84 13.24
C ILE A 572 9.46 9.03 12.07
N ARG A 573 8.12 8.89 12.03
CA ARG A 573 7.39 7.96 11.15
C ARG A 573 6.30 8.59 10.29
N ARG A 574 6.05 9.90 10.40
CA ARG A 574 5.10 10.67 9.56
C ARG A 574 5.72 12.01 9.14
N TYR A 575 5.76 12.29 7.84
CA TYR A 575 6.28 13.55 7.32
C TYR A 575 5.39 14.78 7.62
N PRO A 576 4.04 14.67 7.69
CA PRO A 576 3.18 15.78 8.13
C PRO A 576 3.55 16.34 9.51
N ASP A 577 3.88 15.48 10.47
CA ASP A 577 4.35 15.89 11.80
C ASP A 577 5.67 16.67 11.70
N LEU A 578 6.57 16.27 10.81
CA LEU A 578 7.83 16.99 10.55
C LEU A 578 7.59 18.37 9.91
N VAL A 579 6.57 18.51 9.05
CA VAL A 579 6.09 19.82 8.54
C VAL A 579 5.55 20.68 9.68
N VAL A 580 4.70 20.12 10.55
CA VAL A 580 4.11 20.82 11.70
C VAL A 580 5.18 21.27 12.70
N HIS A 581 6.17 20.43 13.02
CA HIS A 581 7.30 20.81 13.88
C HIS A 581 8.05 22.03 13.33
N ARG A 582 8.38 22.02 12.03
CA ARG A 582 9.09 23.12 11.35
C ARG A 582 8.29 24.43 11.38
N ALA A 583 6.98 24.36 11.14
CA ALA A 583 6.08 25.51 11.17
C ALA A 583 5.94 26.08 12.60
N ILE A 584 5.75 25.24 13.62
CA ILE A 584 5.73 25.65 15.03
C ILE A 584 7.06 26.33 15.41
N LYS A 585 8.21 25.77 15.01
CA LYS A 585 9.51 26.43 15.22
C LYS A 585 9.65 27.76 14.49
N GLY A 586 9.07 27.89 13.28
CA GLY A 586 8.97 29.18 12.58
C GLY A 586 8.18 30.22 13.38
N ILE A 587 7.05 29.83 13.99
CA ILE A 587 6.27 30.69 14.89
C ILE A 587 7.10 31.10 16.12
N LEU A 588 7.81 30.17 16.75
CA LEU A 588 8.65 30.44 17.93
C LEU A 588 9.85 31.35 17.57
N ALA A 589 10.47 31.18 16.41
CA ALA A 589 11.52 32.05 15.88
C ALA A 589 11.00 33.49 15.65
N ASN A 590 9.81 33.64 15.06
CA ASN A 590 9.16 34.93 14.86
C ASN A 590 8.74 35.60 16.19
N GLN A 591 8.64 34.83 17.29
CA GLN A 591 8.47 35.33 18.66
C GLN A 591 9.80 35.67 19.36
N GLY A 592 10.93 35.58 18.66
CA GLY A 592 12.27 35.89 19.19
C GLY A 592 12.93 34.75 19.99
N GLN A 593 12.42 33.52 19.91
CA GLN A 593 13.03 32.36 20.55
C GLN A 593 14.11 31.75 19.64
N GLN A 594 15.23 31.33 20.22
CA GLN A 594 16.22 30.52 19.49
C GLN A 594 15.62 29.15 19.16
N THR A 595 15.71 28.74 17.91
CA THR A 595 15.18 27.45 17.41
C THR A 595 16.13 26.83 16.38
N SER A 596 15.97 25.54 16.11
CA SER A 596 16.82 24.76 15.22
C SER A 596 16.01 23.94 14.22
N GLY A 597 16.33 24.03 12.92
CA GLY A 597 15.54 23.36 11.87
C GLY A 597 14.16 23.97 11.60
N ALA A 598 13.89 25.19 12.05
CA ALA A 598 12.69 25.95 11.72
C ALA A 598 12.53 26.17 10.19
N TYR A 599 11.29 26.16 9.69
CA TYR A 599 10.99 26.54 8.31
C TYR A 599 9.55 27.07 8.21
N VAL A 600 9.37 28.18 7.50
CA VAL A 600 8.06 28.73 7.14
C VAL A 600 7.76 28.29 5.71
N TYR A 601 6.61 27.64 5.52
CA TYR A 601 6.16 27.13 4.24
C TYR A 601 5.31 28.16 3.48
N GLU A 602 5.25 28.04 2.16
CA GLU A 602 4.26 28.71 1.31
C GLU A 602 3.04 27.80 1.12
N ASN A 603 1.82 28.35 0.97
CA ASN A 603 0.59 27.54 0.79
C ASN A 603 0.71 26.54 -0.38
N ASP A 604 1.21 27.00 -1.53
CA ASP A 604 1.55 26.21 -2.72
C ASP A 604 2.46 24.99 -2.44
N GLU A 605 3.29 25.04 -1.38
CA GLU A 605 4.12 23.91 -0.96
C GLU A 605 3.35 22.97 -0.02
N VAL A 606 2.55 23.53 0.90
CA VAL A 606 1.73 22.75 1.83
C VAL A 606 0.67 21.92 1.10
N ASP A 607 -0.03 22.49 0.11
CA ASP A 607 -1.07 21.76 -0.65
C ASP A 607 -0.51 20.51 -1.34
N ARG A 608 0.66 20.65 -1.99
CA ARG A 608 1.36 19.54 -2.66
C ARG A 608 1.81 18.48 -1.66
N LEU A 609 2.30 18.90 -0.49
CA LEU A 609 2.65 18.00 0.60
C LEU A 609 1.42 17.29 1.18
N GLY A 610 0.25 17.93 1.20
CA GLY A 610 -1.02 17.34 1.64
C GLY A 610 -1.49 16.22 0.71
N GLU A 611 -1.50 16.47 -0.61
CA GLU A 611 -1.79 15.45 -1.61
C GLU A 611 -0.78 14.29 -1.54
N GLN A 612 0.52 14.60 -1.45
CA GLN A 612 1.58 13.61 -1.38
C GLN A 612 1.45 12.74 -0.13
N CYS A 613 1.39 13.32 1.08
CA CYS A 613 1.34 12.56 2.32
C CYS A 613 0.05 11.73 2.45
N SER A 614 -1.09 12.25 1.98
CA SER A 614 -2.34 11.49 1.92
C SER A 614 -2.27 10.31 0.93
N THR A 615 -1.42 10.42 -0.10
CA THR A 615 -1.21 9.36 -1.10
C THR A 615 -0.20 8.33 -0.64
N THR A 616 0.86 8.72 0.06
CA THR A 616 1.82 7.78 0.66
C THR A 616 1.21 6.97 1.80
N GLU A 617 0.31 7.57 2.58
CA GLU A 617 -0.49 6.90 3.62
C GLU A 617 -1.32 5.77 3.00
N ARG A 618 -2.16 6.07 1.99
CA ARG A 618 -2.94 5.05 1.26
C ARG A 618 -2.05 3.98 0.61
N ARG A 619 -0.90 4.35 0.04
CA ARG A 619 0.10 3.42 -0.52
C ARG A 619 0.61 2.43 0.53
N ALA A 620 0.82 2.88 1.77
CA ALA A 620 1.26 2.04 2.88
C ALA A 620 0.15 1.09 3.38
N ASP A 621 -1.08 1.60 3.52
CA ASP A 621 -2.24 0.82 3.93
C ASP A 621 -2.58 -0.29 2.92
N ASP A 622 -2.63 0.03 1.61
CA ASP A 622 -2.91 -0.95 0.56
C ASP A 622 -1.83 -2.04 0.48
N ALA A 623 -0.55 -1.67 0.64
CA ALA A 623 0.56 -2.63 0.60
C ALA A 623 0.64 -3.53 1.84
N THR A 624 0.45 -2.97 3.05
CA THR A 624 0.44 -3.76 4.30
C THR A 624 -0.77 -4.69 4.35
N ARG A 625 -1.93 -4.23 3.88
CA ARG A 625 -3.10 -5.08 3.64
C ARG A 625 -2.83 -6.19 2.63
N GLU A 626 -2.17 -5.90 1.50
CA GLU A 626 -1.82 -6.90 0.49
C GLU A 626 -0.96 -8.05 1.06
N VAL A 627 -0.04 -7.73 1.97
CA VAL A 627 0.74 -8.72 2.73
C VAL A 627 -0.10 -9.46 3.76
N ALA A 628 -0.92 -8.75 4.54
CA ALA A 628 -1.80 -9.37 5.54
C ALA A 628 -2.83 -10.33 4.92
N ASP A 629 -3.44 -9.96 3.79
CA ASP A 629 -4.38 -10.81 3.05
C ASP A 629 -3.68 -12.04 2.44
N TRP A 630 -2.41 -11.93 2.03
CA TRP A 630 -1.61 -13.09 1.60
C TRP A 630 -1.26 -14.02 2.75
N LEU A 631 -0.78 -13.49 3.88
CA LEU A 631 -0.41 -14.28 5.07
C LEU A 631 -1.63 -14.98 5.69
N LYS A 632 -2.79 -14.29 5.73
CA LYS A 632 -4.08 -14.90 6.10
C LYS A 632 -4.45 -16.05 5.17
N CYS A 633 -4.20 -15.92 3.86
CA CYS A 633 -4.39 -17.03 2.93
C CYS A 633 -3.36 -18.15 3.10
N GLU A 634 -2.11 -17.88 3.51
CA GLU A 634 -1.14 -18.94 3.81
C GLU A 634 -1.57 -19.75 5.04
N TYR A 635 -1.92 -19.07 6.14
CA TYR A 635 -2.42 -19.70 7.36
C TYR A 635 -3.66 -20.58 7.10
N MET A 636 -4.61 -20.11 6.31
CA MET A 636 -5.83 -20.86 6.00
C MET A 636 -5.61 -22.06 5.06
N GLN A 637 -4.41 -22.29 4.51
CA GLN A 637 -4.15 -23.50 3.70
C GLN A 637 -4.19 -24.78 4.54
N ASP A 638 -3.70 -24.72 5.77
CA ASP A 638 -3.67 -25.87 6.68
C ASP A 638 -5.03 -26.14 7.34
N HIS A 639 -5.98 -25.18 7.22
CA HIS A 639 -7.36 -25.27 7.72
C HIS A 639 -8.39 -25.69 6.64
N VAL A 640 -7.96 -26.16 5.46
CA VAL A 640 -8.90 -26.59 4.40
C VAL A 640 -9.64 -27.87 4.81
N GLY A 641 -10.94 -27.71 5.07
CA GLY A 641 -11.84 -28.75 5.57
C GLY A 641 -12.38 -28.49 6.98
N ASP A 642 -11.82 -27.53 7.71
CA ASP A 642 -12.28 -27.15 9.05
C ASP A 642 -13.56 -26.30 8.98
N GLU A 643 -14.36 -26.37 10.05
CA GLU A 643 -15.57 -25.55 10.25
C GLU A 643 -15.31 -24.41 11.23
N PHE A 644 -15.83 -23.22 10.90
CA PHE A 644 -15.70 -21.99 11.68
C PHE A 644 -17.05 -21.32 11.88
N SER A 645 -17.20 -20.58 12.97
CA SER A 645 -18.24 -19.56 13.11
C SER A 645 -17.79 -18.26 12.44
N GLY A 646 -18.73 -17.46 11.97
CA GLY A 646 -18.42 -16.16 11.38
C GLY A 646 -19.65 -15.29 11.10
N VAL A 647 -19.38 -14.02 10.78
CA VAL A 647 -20.38 -12.98 10.52
C VAL A 647 -20.32 -12.55 9.06
N VAL A 648 -21.46 -12.39 8.38
CA VAL A 648 -21.50 -11.86 7.00
C VAL A 648 -21.01 -10.41 6.98
N SER A 649 -19.79 -10.20 6.48
CA SER A 649 -19.09 -8.91 6.46
C SER A 649 -19.33 -8.11 5.16
N SER A 650 -19.79 -8.75 4.09
CA SER A 650 -20.29 -8.07 2.89
C SER A 650 -21.25 -8.94 2.09
N VAL A 651 -22.26 -8.34 1.46
CA VAL A 651 -23.22 -9.02 0.57
C VAL A 651 -23.09 -8.44 -0.83
N THR A 652 -23.01 -9.31 -1.83
CA THR A 652 -22.82 -8.93 -3.24
C THR A 652 -23.72 -9.76 -4.15
N ASN A 653 -23.94 -9.31 -5.38
CA ASN A 653 -24.70 -10.05 -6.40
C ASN A 653 -24.06 -11.38 -6.86
N PHE A 654 -22.84 -11.71 -6.42
CA PHE A 654 -22.16 -12.97 -6.72
C PHE A 654 -21.87 -13.83 -5.48
N GLY A 655 -22.25 -13.40 -4.28
CA GLY A 655 -22.04 -14.16 -3.05
C GLY A 655 -21.91 -13.32 -1.78
N LEU A 656 -21.66 -14.02 -0.67
CA LEU A 656 -21.44 -13.48 0.67
C LEU A 656 -19.94 -13.50 0.99
N PHE A 657 -19.42 -12.41 1.57
CA PHE A 657 -18.19 -12.46 2.33
C PHE A 657 -18.55 -12.70 3.80
N VAL A 658 -17.92 -13.71 4.40
CA VAL A 658 -18.09 -14.08 5.81
C VAL A 658 -16.74 -13.91 6.49
N ARG A 659 -16.74 -13.13 7.57
CA ARG A 659 -15.59 -12.96 8.44
C ARG A 659 -15.58 -14.07 9.47
N LEU A 660 -14.50 -14.82 9.54
CA LEU A 660 -14.33 -15.86 10.55
C LEU A 660 -14.11 -15.22 11.93
N ASP A 661 -14.84 -15.72 12.92
CA ASP A 661 -14.70 -15.30 14.32
C ASP A 661 -13.27 -15.60 14.82
N ASP A 662 -12.79 -14.80 15.79
CA ASP A 662 -11.43 -14.75 16.36
C ASP A 662 -10.28 -14.42 15.36
N LEU A 663 -10.28 -14.99 14.16
CA LEU A 663 -9.22 -14.85 13.15
C LEU A 663 -9.31 -13.53 12.35
N GLN A 664 -10.50 -12.91 12.28
CA GLN A 664 -10.78 -11.72 11.46
C GLN A 664 -10.36 -11.89 9.98
N ILE A 665 -10.60 -13.08 9.41
CA ILE A 665 -10.33 -13.41 7.99
C ILE A 665 -11.64 -13.38 7.21
N ASP A 666 -11.72 -12.57 6.15
CA ASP A 666 -12.87 -12.56 5.24
C ASP A 666 -12.72 -13.65 4.15
N GLY A 667 -13.64 -14.60 4.11
CA GLY A 667 -13.76 -15.63 3.06
C GLY A 667 -15.03 -15.49 2.22
N LEU A 668 -15.03 -16.01 0.99
CA LEU A 668 -16.14 -15.86 0.03
C LEU A 668 -16.97 -17.14 -0.11
N ILE A 669 -18.26 -17.09 0.25
CA ILE A 669 -19.27 -18.04 -0.23
C ILE A 669 -19.83 -17.51 -1.55
N HIS A 670 -19.38 -18.07 -2.68
CA HIS A 670 -19.96 -17.74 -3.99
C HIS A 670 -21.41 -18.23 -4.08
N VAL A 671 -22.30 -17.48 -4.75
CA VAL A 671 -23.76 -17.72 -4.79
C VAL A 671 -24.15 -19.15 -5.24
N SER A 672 -23.32 -19.81 -6.06
CA SER A 672 -23.51 -21.23 -6.46
C SER A 672 -23.35 -22.26 -5.33
N ASN A 673 -22.95 -21.82 -4.14
CA ASN A 673 -22.65 -22.63 -2.97
C ASN A 673 -23.60 -22.29 -1.79
N LEU A 674 -24.59 -21.42 -1.99
CA LEU A 674 -25.64 -21.08 -1.00
C LEU A 674 -26.89 -21.97 -1.10
N GLY A 675 -27.06 -22.68 -2.23
CA GLY A 675 -28.21 -23.52 -2.52
C GLY A 675 -28.30 -23.91 -4.01
N GLN A 676 -29.44 -24.45 -4.45
CA GLN A 676 -29.73 -24.77 -5.85
C GLN A 676 -30.95 -24.00 -6.38
N GLU A 677 -30.97 -22.70 -6.13
CA GLU A 677 -31.97 -21.74 -6.59
C GLU A 677 -31.30 -20.47 -7.14
N TYR A 678 -32.10 -19.52 -7.63
CA TYR A 678 -31.65 -18.17 -7.91
C TYR A 678 -31.77 -17.31 -6.65
N TYR A 679 -30.78 -16.43 -6.43
CA TYR A 679 -30.80 -15.45 -5.35
C TYR A 679 -30.91 -14.05 -5.95
N GLN A 680 -31.93 -13.29 -5.55
CA GLN A 680 -32.07 -11.88 -5.86
C GLN A 680 -31.22 -11.06 -4.88
N TYR A 681 -30.41 -10.13 -5.40
CA TYR A 681 -29.63 -9.20 -4.59
C TYR A 681 -30.38 -7.89 -4.38
N ASP A 682 -30.66 -7.56 -3.12
CA ASP A 682 -31.08 -6.21 -2.72
C ASP A 682 -29.85 -5.44 -2.20
N GLY A 683 -29.38 -4.48 -3.01
CA GLY A 683 -28.22 -3.67 -2.71
C GLY A 683 -28.46 -2.53 -1.72
N ALA A 684 -29.72 -2.15 -1.46
CA ALA A 684 -30.05 -1.15 -0.45
C ALA A 684 -30.16 -1.78 0.95
N LYS A 685 -30.70 -3.01 1.02
CA LYS A 685 -30.83 -3.77 2.27
C LYS A 685 -29.62 -4.65 2.59
N HIS A 686 -28.66 -4.73 1.66
CA HIS A 686 -27.52 -5.65 1.70
C HIS A 686 -27.94 -7.10 1.97
N THR A 687 -28.84 -7.64 1.12
CA THR A 687 -29.33 -9.02 1.25
C THR A 687 -29.25 -9.83 -0.05
N LEU A 688 -29.14 -11.15 0.08
CA LEU A 688 -29.44 -12.13 -0.96
C LEU A 688 -30.69 -12.92 -0.54
N ILE A 689 -31.72 -12.94 -1.37
CA ILE A 689 -33.03 -13.57 -1.11
C ILE A 689 -33.23 -14.72 -2.10
N GLY A 690 -33.44 -15.94 -1.60
CA GLY A 690 -33.76 -17.11 -2.41
C GLY A 690 -35.15 -17.02 -3.03
N GLU A 691 -35.26 -17.18 -4.35
CA GLU A 691 -36.55 -17.12 -5.06
C GLU A 691 -37.54 -18.21 -4.62
N HIS A 692 -37.05 -19.38 -4.20
CA HIS A 692 -37.88 -20.57 -3.95
C HIS A 692 -37.90 -20.98 -2.47
N SER A 693 -36.79 -20.81 -1.75
CA SER A 693 -36.71 -21.06 -0.31
C SER A 693 -37.22 -19.89 0.54
N HIS A 694 -37.17 -18.68 -0.02
CA HIS A 694 -37.25 -17.41 0.71
C HIS A 694 -36.23 -17.28 1.86
N SER A 695 -35.15 -18.07 1.85
CA SER A 695 -33.99 -17.87 2.70
C SER A 695 -33.37 -16.51 2.38
N VAL A 696 -33.16 -15.70 3.42
CA VAL A 696 -32.54 -14.37 3.31
C VAL A 696 -31.21 -14.40 4.04
N TYR A 697 -30.13 -14.14 3.31
CA TYR A 697 -28.81 -13.87 3.87
C TYR A 697 -28.57 -12.36 3.89
N ARG A 698 -28.19 -11.81 5.03
CA ARG A 698 -28.04 -10.37 5.29
C ARG A 698 -26.63 -10.06 5.76
N LEU A 699 -26.20 -8.82 5.56
CA LEU A 699 -25.06 -8.26 6.27
C LEU A 699 -25.28 -8.40 7.78
N GLY A 700 -24.29 -8.88 8.52
CA GLY A 700 -24.39 -9.12 9.98
C GLY A 700 -24.96 -10.47 10.41
N ASP A 701 -25.47 -11.32 9.50
CA ASP A 701 -25.94 -12.66 9.87
C ASP A 701 -24.78 -13.54 10.36
N LYS A 702 -25.04 -14.35 11.39
CA LYS A 702 -24.09 -15.37 11.88
C LYS A 702 -24.27 -16.68 11.12
N LEU A 703 -23.18 -17.23 10.58
CA LEU A 703 -23.14 -18.45 9.78
C LEU A 703 -22.03 -19.38 10.28
N THR A 704 -22.30 -20.69 10.28
CA THR A 704 -21.25 -21.71 10.39
C THR A 704 -20.81 -22.11 8.97
N VAL A 705 -19.51 -22.09 8.72
CA VAL A 705 -18.92 -22.21 7.38
C VAL A 705 -17.75 -23.18 7.36
N THR A 706 -17.61 -23.95 6.27
CA THR A 706 -16.47 -24.85 6.05
C THR A 706 -15.48 -24.23 5.05
N VAL A 707 -14.18 -24.33 5.31
CA VAL A 707 -13.14 -23.87 4.38
C VAL A 707 -13.02 -24.84 3.20
N ALA A 708 -13.50 -24.43 2.04
CA ALA A 708 -13.61 -25.31 0.88
C ALA A 708 -12.33 -25.35 0.01
N SER A 709 -11.66 -24.22 -0.15
CA SER A 709 -10.36 -24.13 -0.82
C SER A 709 -9.72 -22.75 -0.60
N VAL A 710 -8.38 -22.67 -0.66
CA VAL A 710 -7.63 -21.40 -0.55
C VAL A 710 -6.71 -21.22 -1.76
N SER A 711 -6.60 -19.99 -2.25
CA SER A 711 -5.87 -19.62 -3.46
C SER A 711 -4.94 -18.43 -3.19
N LEU A 712 -3.64 -18.72 -3.01
CA LEU A 712 -2.61 -17.69 -2.81
C LEU A 712 -2.47 -16.75 -4.03
N ASP A 713 -2.49 -17.33 -5.24
CA ASP A 713 -2.41 -16.60 -6.53
C ASP A 713 -3.50 -15.52 -6.71
N GLU A 714 -4.62 -15.68 -6.01
CA GLU A 714 -5.80 -14.80 -6.08
C GLU A 714 -6.09 -14.08 -4.75
N ARG A 715 -5.31 -14.38 -3.68
CA ARG A 715 -5.51 -13.97 -2.27
C ARG A 715 -6.96 -14.17 -1.82
N ARG A 716 -7.45 -15.41 -1.89
CA ARG A 716 -8.84 -15.78 -1.56
C ARG A 716 -8.97 -17.07 -0.77
N VAL A 717 -9.76 -17.01 0.30
CA VAL A 717 -10.37 -18.15 0.98
C VAL A 717 -11.79 -18.34 0.40
N ASN A 718 -12.10 -19.55 -0.10
CA ASN A 718 -13.45 -19.92 -0.55
C ASN A 718 -14.14 -20.74 0.53
N LEU A 719 -15.40 -20.40 0.81
CA LEU A 719 -16.22 -20.99 1.86
C LEU A 719 -17.45 -21.70 1.28
N VAL A 720 -18.01 -22.62 2.07
CA VAL A 720 -19.36 -23.19 1.90
C VAL A 720 -20.09 -23.13 3.25
N LEU A 721 -21.43 -23.21 3.23
CA LEU A 721 -22.21 -23.34 4.46
C LEU A 721 -21.98 -24.73 5.08
N ALA A 722 -21.83 -24.79 6.40
CA ALA A 722 -21.69 -26.04 7.14
C ALA A 722 -23.00 -26.87 7.12
N GLY A 723 -22.90 -28.17 7.36
CA GLY A 723 -24.05 -29.09 7.37
C GLY A 723 -24.60 -29.47 5.98
N GLU A 724 -24.59 -28.57 4.99
CA GLU A 724 -24.86 -28.93 3.60
C GLU A 724 -23.63 -29.59 2.96
N THR A 725 -23.71 -30.88 2.64
CA THR A 725 -22.66 -31.57 1.86
C THR A 725 -22.70 -31.22 0.36
N VAL A 726 -22.59 -29.94 0.03
CA VAL A 726 -22.36 -29.45 -1.34
C VAL A 726 -20.85 -29.46 -1.62
N PRO A 727 -20.29 -30.48 -2.31
CA PRO A 727 -18.88 -30.47 -2.65
C PRO A 727 -18.58 -29.32 -3.61
N ASP A 728 -17.62 -28.47 -3.27
CA ASP A 728 -17.32 -27.22 -3.98
C ASP A 728 -17.29 -27.41 -5.51
N ARG A 729 -18.34 -26.89 -6.14
CA ARG A 729 -18.57 -26.97 -7.58
C ARG A 729 -17.59 -26.09 -8.35
N TYR A 730 -16.97 -25.10 -7.70
CA TYR A 730 -15.99 -24.19 -8.27
C TYR A 730 -14.58 -24.77 -8.26
N ALA A 731 -14.08 -25.32 -7.14
CA ALA A 731 -12.84 -26.10 -7.13
C ALA A 731 -12.91 -27.29 -8.11
N ARG A 732 -14.04 -28.01 -8.15
CA ARG A 732 -14.27 -29.08 -9.16
C ARG A 732 -14.36 -28.57 -10.60
N ARG A 733 -14.60 -27.27 -10.83
CA ARG A 733 -14.52 -26.66 -12.17
C ARG A 733 -13.07 -26.47 -12.66
N ARG A 734 -12.08 -26.42 -11.74
CA ARG A 734 -10.65 -26.52 -12.06
C ARG A 734 -10.13 -27.97 -12.04
N ALA A 735 -10.70 -28.87 -11.22
CA ALA A 735 -10.36 -30.30 -11.17
C ALA A 735 -11.22 -31.15 -12.14
N LYS A 736 -10.79 -31.23 -13.42
CA LYS A 736 -11.49 -31.92 -14.53
C LYS A 736 -12.13 -33.27 -14.13
N PRO A 737 -13.47 -33.43 -14.28
CA PRO A 737 -14.11 -34.74 -14.37
C PRO A 737 -13.65 -35.50 -15.62
N GLN A 738 -13.37 -36.81 -15.51
CA GLN A 738 -13.05 -37.66 -16.67
C GLN A 738 -14.32 -38.17 -17.37
N THR A 739 -15.05 -37.28 -18.06
CA THR A 739 -16.12 -37.67 -19.00
C THR A 739 -16.01 -36.93 -20.33
N LYS A 740 -16.61 -37.50 -21.39
CA LYS A 740 -16.18 -37.27 -22.77
C LYS A 740 -16.87 -36.09 -23.47
N SER A 741 -16.07 -35.35 -24.22
CA SER A 741 -16.41 -34.64 -25.47
C SER A 741 -17.62 -33.70 -25.50
N LYS A 742 -17.36 -32.39 -25.42
CA LYS A 742 -17.65 -31.45 -26.51
C LYS A 742 -16.79 -30.17 -26.39
N GLN A 743 -16.74 -29.39 -27.48
CA GLN A 743 -15.72 -28.39 -27.82
C GLN A 743 -15.32 -27.38 -26.73
N HIS A 744 -14.05 -27.00 -26.73
CA HIS A 744 -13.42 -26.07 -25.79
C HIS A 744 -13.67 -24.59 -26.12
N ALA A 745 -13.93 -23.80 -25.07
CA ALA A 745 -13.15 -22.59 -24.84
C ALA A 745 -11.95 -22.95 -23.94
N PRO A 746 -10.72 -22.46 -24.19
CA PRO A 746 -9.57 -22.70 -23.33
C PRO A 746 -9.57 -21.76 -22.12
N SER A 747 -9.16 -22.27 -20.95
CA SER A 747 -8.65 -21.43 -19.86
C SER A 747 -7.40 -20.67 -20.33
N SER A 748 -7.20 -19.43 -19.90
CA SER A 748 -6.04 -18.63 -20.32
C SER A 748 -4.72 -19.30 -19.90
N VAL A 749 -3.70 -19.24 -20.77
CA VAL A 749 -2.37 -19.83 -20.53
C VAL A 749 -1.76 -19.29 -19.23
N ARG A 750 -1.87 -17.97 -19.00
CA ARG A 750 -1.51 -17.30 -17.74
C ARG A 750 -2.07 -17.98 -16.47
N SER A 751 -3.31 -18.49 -16.52
CA SER A 751 -3.92 -19.19 -15.37
C SER A 751 -3.38 -20.62 -15.16
N GLN A 752 -2.83 -21.25 -16.21
CA GLN A 752 -2.15 -22.54 -16.10
C GLN A 752 -0.71 -22.34 -15.61
N LEU A 753 -0.06 -21.26 -16.05
CA LEU A 753 1.26 -20.81 -15.61
C LEU A 753 1.33 -20.50 -14.11
N LYS A 754 0.51 -19.58 -13.57
CA LYS A 754 0.50 -19.30 -12.11
C LYS A 754 0.26 -20.58 -11.29
N ALA A 755 -0.62 -21.47 -11.76
CA ALA A 755 -0.88 -22.77 -11.14
C ALA A 755 0.20 -23.86 -11.40
N GLY A 756 1.36 -23.51 -11.95
CA GLY A 756 2.52 -24.40 -12.14
C GLY A 756 2.35 -25.51 -13.19
N LYS A 757 1.36 -25.40 -14.10
CA LYS A 757 0.96 -26.48 -15.01
C LYS A 757 1.42 -26.21 -16.44
N ILE A 758 2.52 -26.84 -16.83
CA ILE A 758 3.08 -26.79 -18.19
C ILE A 758 2.09 -27.43 -19.20
N PRO A 759 1.65 -26.71 -20.24
CA PRO A 759 0.88 -27.27 -21.35
C PRO A 759 1.69 -28.23 -22.22
N GLY A 760 1.01 -29.22 -22.82
CA GLY A 760 1.54 -29.94 -23.98
C GLY A 760 2.81 -30.78 -23.78
N LYS A 761 2.76 -31.79 -22.90
CA LYS A 761 3.78 -32.84 -22.84
C LYS A 761 3.17 -34.26 -22.85
N ASP A 762 2.63 -34.64 -24.01
CA ASP A 762 2.11 -35.99 -24.25
C ASP A 762 3.21 -37.06 -24.07
N GLN A 763 2.86 -38.15 -23.40
CA GLN A 763 3.65 -39.38 -23.40
C GLN A 763 3.16 -40.31 -24.51
N GLN A 764 4.11 -40.90 -25.25
CA GLN A 764 3.84 -41.92 -26.25
C GLN A 764 3.83 -43.33 -25.64
N ASN A 765 3.24 -44.26 -26.38
CA ASN A 765 3.07 -45.70 -26.10
C ASN A 765 2.06 -46.04 -24.96
N GLU A 766 1.36 -47.18 -25.00
CA GLU A 766 1.46 -48.30 -25.95
C GLU A 766 0.09 -48.89 -26.37
N GLN A 767 0.11 -49.86 -27.30
CA GLN A 767 -1.07 -50.34 -28.02
C GLN A 767 -1.81 -51.49 -27.31
N SER A 768 -3.02 -51.75 -27.81
CA SER A 768 -4.00 -52.68 -27.25
C SER A 768 -3.81 -54.14 -27.66
N LYS A 769 -4.23 -55.08 -26.79
CA LYS A 769 -5.32 -56.06 -27.06
C LYS A 769 -5.70 -56.89 -25.79
N PRO A 770 -6.86 -57.62 -25.76
CA PRO A 770 -7.54 -57.93 -24.49
C PRO A 770 -7.91 -59.41 -24.20
N SER A 771 -8.38 -59.63 -22.96
CA SER A 771 -9.56 -60.44 -22.56
C SER A 771 -9.38 -61.81 -21.83
N LYS A 772 -10.42 -62.13 -21.03
CA LYS A 772 -10.84 -63.42 -20.42
C LYS A 772 -10.16 -63.97 -19.13
N LYS A 773 -10.77 -63.64 -17.97
CA LYS A 773 -11.58 -64.53 -17.06
C LYS A 773 -11.28 -66.07 -17.03
N PRO A 774 -11.61 -66.82 -15.93
CA PRO A 774 -11.36 -66.56 -14.48
C PRO A 774 -11.17 -67.83 -13.57
N SER A 775 -10.60 -67.71 -12.37
CA SER A 775 -10.86 -68.60 -11.20
C SER A 775 -10.48 -67.86 -9.90
N LYS A 776 -11.17 -67.93 -8.74
CA LYS A 776 -11.75 -69.03 -7.92
C LYS A 776 -10.70 -69.97 -7.29
N GLY A 777 -10.18 -69.59 -6.12
CA GLY A 777 -9.38 -70.43 -5.21
C GLY A 777 -9.43 -69.90 -3.77
N LYS A 778 -9.72 -70.77 -2.79
CA LYS A 778 -10.00 -70.38 -1.38
C LYS A 778 -8.74 -70.08 -0.54
N LYS A 779 -8.92 -69.19 0.43
CA LYS A 779 -8.34 -69.15 1.80
C LYS A 779 -7.20 -70.14 2.13
N THR A 780 -6.12 -69.63 2.74
CA THR A 780 -5.81 -69.85 4.18
C THR A 780 -4.74 -68.88 4.71
N THR A 781 -4.62 -68.79 6.03
CA THR A 781 -3.76 -67.90 6.84
C THR A 781 -3.06 -68.76 7.93
N PRO A 782 -2.26 -68.23 8.87
CA PRO A 782 -1.16 -67.24 8.83
C PRO A 782 0.11 -67.76 9.56
N LYS A 783 0.98 -66.84 10.04
CA LYS A 783 2.20 -67.01 10.89
C LYS A 783 3.49 -67.36 10.10
N GLY A 784 4.69 -66.98 10.54
CA GLY A 784 5.13 -66.09 11.63
C GLY A 784 6.29 -65.18 11.17
N LYS A 785 6.50 -63.97 11.70
CA LYS A 785 7.08 -63.65 13.03
C LYS A 785 8.46 -64.31 13.25
N LEU A 786 9.56 -63.53 13.12
CA LEU A 786 10.42 -63.11 14.26
C LEU A 786 11.66 -62.25 13.84
N LYS A 787 11.97 -61.25 14.70
CA LYS A 787 13.26 -60.58 15.04
C LYS A 787 14.30 -60.26 13.92
N LYS A 788 14.82 -59.02 13.78
CA LYS A 788 15.60 -58.15 14.72
C LYS A 788 17.01 -58.67 15.11
N ALA A 789 18.04 -58.16 14.43
CA ALA A 789 19.20 -57.44 15.00
C ALA A 789 19.80 -56.54 13.87
N LYS A 790 20.30 -55.30 14.01
CA LYS A 790 21.02 -54.50 15.04
C LYS A 790 22.55 -54.71 15.15
N SER A 791 23.31 -54.06 14.26
CA SER A 791 24.57 -53.31 14.52
C SER A 791 25.07 -52.69 13.19
N ALA A 792 25.51 -51.44 13.02
CA ALA A 792 26.01 -50.33 13.86
C ALA A 792 27.55 -50.21 13.98
N SER A 793 28.16 -49.52 13.01
CA SER A 793 29.47 -48.81 12.98
C SER A 793 29.59 -48.20 11.55
N ALA A 794 29.96 -46.92 11.33
CA ALA A 794 31.26 -46.26 11.55
C ALA A 794 32.37 -46.81 10.60
N GLU A 795 33.19 -46.01 9.89
CA GLU A 795 33.28 -44.53 9.80
C GLU A 795 34.15 -44.05 8.59
N VAL A 796 34.11 -42.74 8.30
CA VAL A 796 35.24 -41.91 7.80
C VAL A 796 35.78 -42.04 6.34
N THR A 797 36.40 -40.93 5.91
CA THR A 797 37.32 -40.69 4.76
C THR A 797 36.82 -40.36 3.34
N LYS A 798 37.02 -39.07 3.01
CA LYS A 798 37.06 -38.39 1.70
C LYS A 798 38.04 -39.04 0.71
N GLY A 799 37.75 -38.95 -0.60
CA GLY A 799 38.72 -39.18 -1.69
C GLY A 799 38.30 -38.53 -3.02
N LYS A 800 39.21 -37.81 -3.70
CA LYS A 800 38.94 -37.11 -4.98
C LYS A 800 39.51 -37.90 -6.19
N ALA A 801 38.78 -38.00 -7.31
CA ALA A 801 39.35 -37.95 -8.66
C ALA A 801 38.32 -37.81 -9.81
N LYS A 802 38.66 -36.95 -10.79
CA LYS A 802 38.18 -36.87 -12.19
C LYS A 802 39.47 -36.82 -13.07
N PRO A 803 39.44 -36.84 -14.42
CA PRO A 803 38.48 -37.41 -15.40
C PRO A 803 39.20 -38.27 -16.48
N LYS A 804 38.46 -38.79 -17.50
CA LYS A 804 39.01 -39.11 -18.85
C LYS A 804 38.01 -38.74 -19.96
N ALA A 805 38.47 -38.51 -21.20
CA ALA A 805 37.67 -37.94 -22.29
C ALA A 805 38.24 -38.23 -23.72
N LYS A 806 37.41 -37.96 -24.77
CA LYS A 806 37.70 -38.00 -26.23
C LYS A 806 37.88 -39.44 -26.79
N LYS A 807 37.47 -39.81 -28.02
CA LYS A 807 37.34 -39.15 -29.35
C LYS A 807 36.01 -39.58 -30.04
N ALA A 808 35.36 -38.92 -31.03
CA ALA A 808 35.76 -38.44 -32.38
C ALA A 808 36.23 -39.59 -33.33
N LYS A 809 35.92 -39.68 -34.65
CA LYS A 809 35.34 -38.82 -35.74
C LYS A 809 34.99 -39.75 -36.96
N ALA A 810 34.36 -39.46 -38.12
CA ALA A 810 33.65 -38.31 -38.77
C ALA A 810 32.91 -38.74 -40.10
N LYS A 811 32.21 -37.78 -40.76
CA LYS A 811 31.94 -37.58 -42.23
C LYS A 811 30.80 -38.30 -43.01
N ARG A 812 29.85 -37.45 -43.48
CA ARG A 812 29.21 -37.25 -44.83
C ARG A 812 29.62 -38.15 -46.04
N PRO A 813 28.76 -38.36 -47.09
CA PRO A 813 27.85 -37.39 -47.78
C PRO A 813 26.40 -37.91 -48.08
N GLY A 814 25.48 -37.32 -48.88
CA GLY A 814 25.34 -35.98 -49.51
C GLY A 814 24.55 -35.94 -50.87
N LYS A 815 24.24 -34.73 -51.38
CA LYS A 815 23.64 -34.32 -52.71
C LYS A 815 22.10 -34.32 -52.95
N ASN A 816 21.72 -33.44 -53.91
CA ASN A 816 20.45 -33.27 -54.68
C ASN A 816 19.20 -32.65 -54.00
N ALA A 817 18.24 -32.07 -54.75
CA ALA A 817 18.23 -30.74 -55.42
C ALA A 817 17.00 -30.56 -56.37
N ARG A 818 16.45 -29.33 -56.51
CA ARG A 818 15.28 -28.91 -57.35
C ARG A 818 13.92 -29.48 -56.83
N LYS A 819 12.73 -28.92 -57.13
CA LYS A 819 12.25 -28.02 -58.23
C LYS A 819 11.51 -26.76 -57.70
N ARG A 820 10.72 -26.06 -58.55
CA ARG A 820 10.22 -24.66 -58.37
C ARG A 820 8.88 -24.46 -59.11
N LYS A 821 8.10 -23.41 -58.76
CA LYS A 821 6.81 -22.91 -59.36
C LYS A 821 5.53 -23.69 -58.95
N SER A 822 4.31 -23.13 -58.97
CA SER A 822 3.83 -21.71 -58.93
C SER A 822 2.28 -21.66 -58.78
N THR A 823 1.72 -20.44 -58.66
CA THR A 823 0.36 -20.02 -59.12
C THR A 823 -0.89 -20.73 -58.58
N GLY A 824 -1.62 -20.03 -57.71
CA GLY A 824 -2.84 -19.32 -58.15
C GLY A 824 -4.16 -20.07 -58.18
N ALA A 825 -4.91 -19.94 -57.07
CA ALA A 825 -6.37 -19.81 -57.01
C ALA A 825 -6.68 -18.88 -55.82
#